data_AF-A0A9P6UWY2-F1
#
_entry.id   AF-A0A9P6UWY2-F1
#
_cell.length_a   1.000
_cell.length_b   1.000
_cell.length_c   1.000
_cell.angle_alpha   90.00
_cell.angle_beta   90.00
_cell.angle_gamma   90.00
#
_symmetry.space_group_name_H-M   'P 1'
#
loop_
_entity.id
_entity.type
_entity.pdbx_description
1 polymer ?
#
loop_
_entity_poly.entity_id
_entity_poly.type
_entity_poly.pdbx_seq_one_letter_code
_entity_poly.pdbx_strand_id
1 'polypeptide(L)'
;MKEKTRIERDTFGDIAVPDARLWGAQTQRSRHNFKISNERQAPELIRALAQVKRAAATVNHALELLPADKTNAIVQAADEIIAGLHPDEFPLVVWQTGSGTQTNMNLNEVIANRASELTGGERGEARKIHPNDDVNRGQSSNDVFPTAMHVAAADGIANTLLPALKTLRDTLAAKAQAFTDIVKIGRTHLQDATPLTLGQEFSGYVAQLEQGMRHLAAALPHLYELALGGTAVGTGLNAHPAFADKVAAEISSLTGLPFVSAPNKFEVMAAADALVHAHGALKTVAAGLMKITNDIRWLASGPRCGLGELLIPENEPGSSIMPGKVNPTQAEAVTMLCCQVFGNDVAVNFGGASGNFELNVFRPMIAHNVLQSIRLLADGAQSFNDHCAIGIEPNRDRIDALLNESLMLVTALNPHIGYDKAAQIAKKAHREGSTLKVAALALGHVSEAEFDAWREDQPLLHLCAETVSGILVDLSGFRSNKMLQSVLNDTFLRALKREPTDHTPVWLMRQAGRYLPEYNRIRARAGSFLALAKNPDYATEVTLQPLERYPLDAAILFSDILTIPDAMGLGLSFETGEGPRFARPLRTEADIARLAVPAIDSTLSYVTDAVTQIRRALTNANGQQRVPLIGFSGSPWTLACYMVEGGGSDNFRLVKAMLYQHPAWLHRILEINAQAVAAYLNAQIDAGAQAVMIFDTWGGALADGKFQQFSLAYTKAVIQNLKREHNGEQVPVIVFTKGGGQWLEAIAAIGAQAVGLDWTVNLARARERVGHRVALQGNLDPTVLFASPAAIRAEVRSILDSYGDQAGHIFNLGHGILPLTPPEHVAEMVDEVHAYSRSLRV
;
A
#
# COMPACT_ATOMS: atom_id res chain seq x y z
N MET A 1 -20.91 31.88 47.82
CA MET A 1 -19.81 32.86 48.01
C MET A 1 -19.24 33.18 46.64
N LYS A 2 -18.95 34.45 46.31
CA LYS A 2 -18.21 34.78 45.08
C LYS A 2 -16.83 34.11 45.17
N GLU A 3 -16.45 33.37 44.14
CA GLU A 3 -15.12 32.79 44.04
C GLU A 3 -14.08 33.91 44.13
N LYS A 4 -13.06 33.74 44.99
CA LYS A 4 -11.99 34.75 45.13
C LYS A 4 -11.20 34.79 43.82
N THR A 5 -10.92 35.99 43.32
CA THR A 5 -10.21 36.19 42.05
C THR A 5 -8.98 37.08 42.25
N ARG A 6 -7.93 36.85 41.45
CA ARG A 6 -6.82 37.78 41.24
C ARG A 6 -6.96 38.48 39.89
N ILE A 7 -6.32 39.64 39.74
CA ILE A 7 -6.23 40.33 38.45
C ILE A 7 -4.92 39.94 37.77
N GLU A 8 -5.01 39.47 36.54
CA GLU A 8 -3.85 39.30 35.66
C GLU A 8 -4.00 40.18 34.41
N ARG A 9 -2.88 40.46 33.74
CA ARG A 9 -2.86 41.32 32.57
C ARG A 9 -2.16 40.64 31.40
N ASP A 10 -2.73 40.82 30.22
CA ASP A 10 -2.07 40.59 28.94
C ASP A 10 -2.11 41.86 28.08
N THR A 11 -1.72 41.77 26.82
CA THR A 11 -1.71 42.92 25.91
C THR A 11 -3.11 43.50 25.62
N PHE A 12 -4.18 42.76 25.94
CA PHE A 12 -5.57 43.24 25.85
C PHE A 12 -6.09 43.84 27.17
N GLY A 13 -5.24 43.96 28.19
CA GLY A 13 -5.53 44.57 29.47
C GLY A 13 -5.87 43.56 30.57
N ASP A 14 -6.55 44.04 31.60
CA ASP A 14 -6.78 43.29 32.83
C ASP A 14 -7.92 42.25 32.67
N ILE A 15 -7.82 41.13 33.39
CA ILE A 15 -8.88 40.12 33.50
C ILE A 15 -8.85 39.45 34.89
N ALA A 16 -10.04 39.19 35.44
CA ALA A 16 -10.18 38.46 36.70
C ALA A 16 -10.03 36.94 36.48
N VAL A 17 -9.10 36.33 37.21
CA VAL A 17 -8.80 34.89 37.19
C VAL A 17 -9.07 34.31 38.59
N PRO A 18 -9.69 33.13 38.74
CA PRO A 18 -9.87 32.51 40.06
C PRO A 18 -8.53 32.34 40.80
N ASP A 19 -8.48 32.78 42.07
CA ASP A 19 -7.26 32.88 42.88
C ASP A 19 -6.58 31.50 43.05
N ALA A 20 -7.40 30.46 43.18
CA ALA A 20 -6.97 29.07 43.36
C ALA A 20 -6.31 28.44 42.12
N ARG A 21 -6.43 29.05 40.93
CA ARG A 21 -5.96 28.48 39.66
C ARG A 21 -4.55 28.94 39.29
N LEU A 22 -3.78 28.06 38.66
CA LEU A 22 -2.42 28.32 38.18
C LEU A 22 -2.38 28.97 36.80
N TRP A 23 -3.40 28.81 35.96
CA TRP A 23 -3.44 29.48 34.65
C TRP A 23 -3.63 30.99 34.78
N GLY A 24 -3.28 31.75 33.74
CA GLY A 24 -3.27 33.21 33.75
C GLY A 24 -4.29 33.87 32.83
N ALA A 25 -3.99 35.11 32.44
CA ALA A 25 -4.87 35.96 31.66
C ALA A 25 -5.31 35.35 30.32
N GLN A 26 -4.38 34.79 29.53
CA GLN A 26 -4.69 34.28 28.19
C GLN A 26 -5.55 33.02 28.24
N THR A 27 -5.29 32.13 29.19
CA THR A 27 -6.15 30.96 29.41
C THR A 27 -7.55 31.40 29.81
N GLN A 28 -7.68 32.36 30.73
CA GLN A 28 -8.98 32.86 31.16
C GLN A 28 -9.75 33.52 30.01
N ARG A 29 -9.08 34.27 29.14
CA ARG A 29 -9.69 34.81 27.91
C ARG A 29 -10.11 33.72 26.94
N SER A 30 -9.27 32.71 26.69
CA SER A 30 -9.61 31.58 25.81
C SER A 30 -10.89 30.86 26.29
N ARG A 31 -11.01 30.59 27.60
CA ARG A 31 -12.24 30.00 28.18
C ARG A 31 -13.50 30.84 27.94
N HIS A 32 -13.38 32.16 27.90
CA HIS A 32 -14.50 33.04 27.59
C HIS A 32 -14.85 33.06 26.10
N ASN A 33 -13.84 33.01 25.23
CA ASN A 33 -13.99 33.20 23.78
C ASN A 33 -14.35 31.90 23.04
N PHE A 34 -13.88 30.74 23.50
CA PHE A 34 -14.05 29.45 22.82
C PHE A 34 -14.97 28.53 23.61
N LYS A 35 -16.27 28.89 23.64
CA LYS A 35 -17.34 28.08 24.27
C LYS A 35 -17.98 27.15 23.25
N ILE A 36 -17.17 26.30 22.63
CA ILE A 36 -17.59 25.39 21.56
C ILE A 36 -17.43 23.97 22.07
N SER A 37 -18.55 23.23 22.11
CA SER A 37 -18.63 21.85 22.60
C SER A 37 -17.98 21.65 23.99
N ASN A 38 -17.66 20.41 24.36
CA ASN A 38 -17.11 20.06 25.67
C ASN A 38 -15.81 19.24 25.62
N GLU A 39 -15.28 18.92 24.43
CA GLU A 39 -14.02 18.20 24.30
C GLU A 39 -12.85 19.08 24.73
N ARG A 40 -12.07 18.61 25.70
CA ARG A 40 -10.84 19.27 26.16
C ARG A 40 -9.62 18.75 25.42
N GLN A 41 -8.52 19.49 25.50
CA GLN A 41 -7.22 19.00 25.03
C GLN A 41 -6.87 17.69 25.71
N ALA A 42 -6.33 16.75 24.94
CA ALA A 42 -6.02 15.40 25.39
C ALA A 42 -4.92 15.43 26.48
N PRO A 43 -5.04 14.66 27.57
CA PRO A 43 -4.01 14.61 28.62
C PRO A 43 -2.62 14.25 28.10
N GLU A 44 -2.53 13.41 27.08
CA GLU A 44 -1.28 13.00 26.44
C GLU A 44 -0.60 14.18 25.75
N LEU A 45 -1.38 15.07 25.12
CA LEU A 45 -0.86 16.29 24.50
C LEU A 45 -0.36 17.28 25.56
N ILE A 46 -1.07 17.42 26.68
CA ILE A 46 -0.64 18.25 27.82
C ILE A 46 0.68 17.74 28.41
N ARG A 47 0.78 16.42 28.63
CA ARG A 47 2.02 15.78 29.09
C ARG A 47 3.17 16.00 28.11
N ALA A 48 2.94 15.82 26.81
CA ALA A 48 3.96 16.03 25.78
C ALA A 48 4.42 17.48 25.71
N LEU A 49 3.51 18.45 25.78
CA LEU A 49 3.89 19.86 25.83
C LEU A 49 4.71 20.17 27.10
N ALA A 50 4.36 19.59 28.26
CA ALA A 50 5.15 19.76 29.48
C ALA A 50 6.57 19.17 29.33
N GLN A 51 6.72 18.01 28.68
CA GLN A 51 8.03 17.44 28.31
C GLN A 51 8.83 18.39 27.42
N VAL A 52 8.19 19.02 26.43
CA VAL A 52 8.82 20.02 25.57
C VAL A 52 9.31 21.22 26.38
N LYS A 53 8.49 21.76 27.31
CA LYS A 53 8.88 22.89 28.17
C LYS A 53 10.03 22.53 29.10
N ARG A 54 9.98 21.34 29.70
CA ARG A 54 11.05 20.81 30.54
C ARG A 54 12.37 20.74 29.76
N ALA A 55 12.35 20.12 28.58
CA ALA A 55 13.52 19.96 27.73
C ALA A 55 14.08 21.31 27.24
N ALA A 56 13.21 22.23 26.83
CA ALA A 56 13.60 23.57 26.42
C ALA A 56 14.27 24.36 27.56
N ALA A 57 13.78 24.27 28.80
CA ALA A 57 14.40 24.92 29.95
C ALA A 57 15.81 24.36 30.23
N THR A 58 15.96 23.03 30.25
CA THR A 58 17.26 22.35 30.41
C THR A 58 18.26 22.79 29.35
N VAL A 59 17.84 22.81 28.08
CA VAL A 59 18.74 23.18 26.97
C VAL A 59 19.06 24.67 26.98
N ASN A 60 18.09 25.55 27.26
CA ASN A 60 18.37 26.98 27.40
C ASN A 60 19.36 27.24 28.53
N HIS A 61 19.30 26.50 29.64
CA HIS A 61 20.30 26.57 30.69
C HIS A 61 21.68 26.11 30.22
N ALA A 62 21.76 24.96 29.55
CA ALA A 62 23.01 24.42 29.00
C ALA A 62 23.64 25.31 27.92
N LEU A 63 22.84 26.19 27.30
CA LEU A 63 23.27 27.22 26.36
C LEU A 63 23.53 28.59 27.03
N GLU A 64 23.50 28.65 28.35
CA GLU A 64 23.69 29.87 29.16
C GLU A 64 22.64 30.96 28.91
N LEU A 65 21.50 30.58 28.34
CA LEU A 65 20.37 31.46 28.04
C LEU A 65 19.34 31.49 29.16
N LEU A 66 19.40 30.64 30.17
CA LEU A 66 18.45 30.66 31.29
C LEU A 66 19.18 30.43 32.64
N PRO A 67 19.03 31.33 33.62
CA PRO A 67 19.64 31.18 34.95
C PRO A 67 19.23 29.88 35.65
N ALA A 68 20.15 29.29 36.42
CA ALA A 68 19.96 27.98 37.04
C ALA A 68 18.76 27.91 38.00
N ASP A 69 18.52 28.97 38.78
CA ASP A 69 17.39 29.07 39.70
C ASP A 69 16.04 29.02 38.97
N LYS A 70 15.91 29.78 37.88
CA LYS A 70 14.71 29.75 37.01
C LYS A 70 14.54 28.40 36.34
N THR A 71 15.61 27.84 35.81
CA THR A 71 15.60 26.53 35.15
C THR A 71 15.10 25.44 36.08
N ASN A 72 15.68 25.33 37.28
CA ASN A 72 15.30 24.31 38.26
C ASN A 72 13.82 24.39 38.63
N ALA A 73 13.31 25.62 38.81
CA ALA A 73 11.90 25.85 39.13
C ALA A 73 10.95 25.48 37.97
N ILE A 74 11.32 25.81 36.73
CA ILE A 74 10.55 25.46 35.53
C ILE A 74 10.54 23.95 35.30
N VAL A 75 11.69 23.29 35.41
CA VAL A 75 11.82 21.83 35.29
C VAL A 75 10.96 21.14 36.34
N GLN A 76 11.05 21.57 37.61
CA GLN A 76 10.24 20.99 38.69
C GLN A 76 8.73 21.17 38.45
N ALA A 77 8.28 22.36 38.03
CA ALA A 77 6.87 22.61 37.72
C ALA A 77 6.39 21.78 36.51
N ALA A 78 7.23 21.59 35.49
CA ALA A 78 6.92 20.73 34.35
C ALA A 78 6.87 19.25 34.76
N ASP A 79 7.78 18.79 35.63
CA ASP A 79 7.80 17.43 36.18
C ASP A 79 6.52 17.12 37.00
N GLU A 80 6.00 18.09 37.76
CA GLU A 80 4.70 17.95 38.45
C GLU A 80 3.57 17.66 37.44
N ILE A 81 3.53 18.38 36.31
CA ILE A 81 2.52 18.18 35.26
C ILE A 81 2.71 16.82 34.56
N ILE A 82 3.95 16.44 34.25
CA ILE A 82 4.28 15.15 33.63
C ILE A 82 3.86 13.98 34.53
N ALA A 83 3.97 14.14 35.85
CA ALA A 83 3.51 13.19 36.86
C ALA A 83 1.97 13.16 37.05
N GLY A 84 1.22 13.96 36.29
CA GLY A 84 -0.24 14.00 36.34
C GLY A 84 -0.80 14.89 37.46
N LEU A 85 0.02 15.73 38.09
CA LEU A 85 -0.47 16.74 39.03
C LEU A 85 -1.12 17.91 38.26
N HIS A 86 -2.01 18.64 38.95
CA HIS A 86 -2.73 19.80 38.41
C HIS A 86 -3.62 19.55 37.17
N PRO A 87 -4.36 18.43 37.07
CA PRO A 87 -5.15 18.11 35.87
C PRO A 87 -6.25 19.14 35.58
N ASP A 88 -6.76 19.82 36.62
CA ASP A 88 -7.79 20.84 36.48
C ASP A 88 -7.28 22.17 35.92
N GLU A 89 -5.96 22.34 35.76
CA GLU A 89 -5.34 23.60 35.33
C GLU A 89 -5.25 23.75 33.80
N PHE A 90 -5.75 22.76 33.06
CA PHE A 90 -5.80 22.74 31.60
C PHE A 90 -7.25 22.68 31.08
N PRO A 91 -8.04 23.75 31.27
CA PRO A 91 -9.48 23.73 31.00
C PRO A 91 -9.86 23.96 29.54
N LEU A 92 -8.87 24.14 28.64
CA LEU A 92 -9.12 24.59 27.28
C LEU A 92 -9.68 23.48 26.38
N VAL A 93 -10.57 23.88 25.47
CA VAL A 93 -11.24 22.99 24.52
C VAL A 93 -10.36 22.67 23.31
N VAL A 94 -10.70 21.61 22.59
CA VAL A 94 -10.11 21.28 21.28
C VAL A 94 -10.33 22.43 20.28
N TRP A 95 -11.53 23.00 20.29
CA TRP A 95 -12.02 23.99 19.33
C TRP A 95 -11.58 25.42 19.69
N GLN A 96 -10.27 25.64 19.60
CA GLN A 96 -9.62 26.89 19.95
C GLN A 96 -8.88 27.49 18.73
N THR A 97 -7.92 28.40 18.96
CA THR A 97 -7.00 28.82 17.88
C THR A 97 -6.35 27.62 17.19
N GLY A 98 -6.37 27.64 15.86
CA GLY A 98 -5.95 26.53 15.02
C GLY A 98 -4.48 26.12 15.10
N SER A 99 -3.62 27.03 15.56
CA SER A 99 -2.20 26.78 15.83
C SER A 99 -1.95 26.03 17.15
N GLY A 100 -2.91 26.01 18.07
CA GLY A 100 -2.69 25.54 19.43
C GLY A 100 -2.09 26.56 20.39
N THR A 101 -1.93 27.83 19.99
CA THR A 101 -1.31 28.90 20.80
C THR A 101 -1.92 29.04 22.20
N GLN A 102 -3.23 28.91 22.34
CA GLN A 102 -3.88 29.09 23.65
C GLN A 102 -3.51 27.97 24.62
N THR A 103 -3.38 26.72 24.15
CA THR A 103 -2.89 25.62 25.00
C THR A 103 -1.40 25.76 25.30
N ASN A 104 -0.58 26.19 24.33
CA ASN A 104 0.83 26.47 24.61
C ASN A 104 0.97 27.56 25.69
N MET A 105 0.20 28.64 25.59
CA MET A 105 0.18 29.71 26.60
C MET A 105 -0.42 29.27 27.93
N ASN A 106 -1.42 28.39 27.93
CA ASN A 106 -1.96 27.80 29.15
C ASN A 106 -0.87 27.05 29.93
N LEU A 107 -0.04 26.26 29.25
CA LEU A 107 1.09 25.61 29.90
C LEU A 107 2.14 26.60 30.37
N ASN A 108 2.47 27.59 29.55
CA ASN A 108 3.43 28.62 29.93
C ASN A 108 2.98 29.36 31.20
N GLU A 109 1.70 29.74 31.31
CA GLU A 109 1.12 30.42 32.48
C GLU A 109 1.12 29.53 33.72
N VAL A 110 0.68 28.27 33.59
CA VAL A 110 0.65 27.31 34.70
C VAL A 110 2.06 27.06 35.23
N ILE A 111 3.02 26.78 34.35
CA ILE A 111 4.42 26.57 34.72
C ILE A 111 5.02 27.83 35.33
N ALA A 112 4.78 29.01 34.75
CA ALA A 112 5.32 30.27 35.26
C ALA A 112 4.83 30.60 36.67
N ASN A 113 3.52 30.47 36.92
CA ASN A 113 2.95 30.70 38.24
C ASN A 113 3.45 29.63 39.22
N ARG A 114 3.47 28.35 38.84
CA ARG A 114 3.92 27.27 39.72
C ARG A 114 5.42 27.36 40.06
N ALA A 115 6.27 27.62 39.07
CA ALA A 115 7.70 27.84 39.26
C ALA A 115 8.00 29.09 40.12
N SER A 116 7.16 30.12 40.02
CA SER A 116 7.26 31.29 40.89
C SER A 116 6.94 30.94 42.34
N GLU A 117 5.89 30.16 42.61
CA GLU A 117 5.59 29.68 43.97
C GLU A 117 6.74 28.84 44.55
N LEU A 118 7.31 27.94 43.76
CA LEU A 118 8.44 27.08 44.17
C LEU A 118 9.69 27.88 44.58
N THR A 119 9.83 29.11 44.07
CA THR A 119 10.93 30.04 44.39
C THR A 119 10.50 31.13 45.38
N GLY A 120 9.36 30.95 46.08
CA GLY A 120 8.83 31.89 47.07
C GLY A 120 8.33 33.21 46.48
N GLY A 121 7.85 33.20 45.24
CA GLY A 121 7.11 34.28 44.59
C GLY A 121 5.59 34.08 44.64
N GLU A 122 4.85 35.00 44.04
CA GLU A 122 3.38 34.99 43.98
C GLU A 122 2.86 34.62 42.58
N ARG A 123 1.55 34.33 42.46
CA ARG A 123 0.86 34.18 41.17
C ARG A 123 0.53 35.53 40.56
N GLY A 124 0.35 35.59 39.24
CA GLY A 124 -0.09 36.81 38.54
C GLY A 124 1.06 37.74 38.19
N GLU A 125 0.84 39.05 38.25
CA GLU A 125 1.81 40.05 37.78
C GLU A 125 3.11 40.10 38.62
N ALA A 126 3.06 39.67 39.87
CA ALA A 126 4.22 39.61 40.77
C ALA A 126 5.04 38.30 40.65
N ARG A 127 4.71 37.44 39.67
CA ARG A 127 5.45 36.19 39.40
C ARG A 127 6.91 36.47 39.07
N LYS A 128 7.82 35.60 39.54
CA LYS A 128 9.27 35.70 39.30
C LYS A 128 9.69 35.10 37.95
N ILE A 129 8.88 34.19 37.43
CA ILE A 129 9.09 33.50 36.16
C ILE A 129 8.11 34.05 35.13
N HIS A 130 8.61 34.54 34.00
CA HIS A 130 7.78 35.08 32.93
C HIS A 130 7.33 33.97 31.97
N PRO A 131 6.03 33.84 31.64
CA PRO A 131 5.53 32.78 30.75
C PRO A 131 6.11 32.86 29.34
N ASN A 132 6.39 34.07 28.82
CA ASN A 132 6.98 34.22 27.49
C ASN A 132 8.51 34.23 27.52
N ASP A 133 9.10 34.99 28.44
CA ASP A 133 10.53 35.34 28.36
C ASP A 133 11.40 34.25 29.00
N ASP A 134 10.83 33.45 29.91
CA ASP A 134 11.52 32.34 30.58
C ASP A 134 10.97 30.99 30.09
N VAL A 135 9.67 30.72 30.26
CA VAL A 135 9.09 29.39 29.94
C VAL A 135 9.03 29.13 28.42
N ASN A 136 8.74 30.16 27.63
CA ASN A 136 8.65 30.08 26.16
C ASN A 136 9.91 30.65 25.46
N ARG A 137 11.04 30.76 26.16
CA ARG A 137 12.31 31.25 25.59
C ARG A 137 12.76 30.36 24.43
N GLY A 138 13.06 30.99 23.28
CA GLY A 138 13.51 30.31 22.06
C GLY A 138 12.43 29.50 21.33
N GLN A 139 11.15 29.69 21.69
CA GLN A 139 10.04 28.87 21.22
C GLN A 139 8.93 29.72 20.60
N SER A 140 8.11 29.10 19.76
CA SER A 140 6.84 29.61 19.27
C SER A 140 5.73 28.60 19.56
N SER A 141 4.47 29.03 19.50
CA SER A 141 3.39 28.03 19.49
C SER A 141 3.41 27.18 18.21
N ASN A 142 3.88 27.79 17.11
CA ASN A 142 3.88 27.20 15.77
C ASN A 142 4.88 26.06 15.60
N ASP A 143 5.90 25.96 16.46
CA ASP A 143 6.86 24.86 16.48
C ASP A 143 6.68 23.95 17.71
N VAL A 144 6.30 24.50 18.88
CA VAL A 144 6.04 23.71 20.10
C VAL A 144 4.84 22.79 19.97
N PHE A 145 3.70 23.30 19.49
CA PHE A 145 2.48 22.50 19.42
C PHE A 145 2.60 21.31 18.44
N PRO A 146 3.11 21.47 17.18
CA PRO A 146 3.43 20.32 16.33
C PRO A 146 4.36 19.31 17.00
N THR A 147 5.43 19.79 17.65
CA THR A 147 6.36 18.90 18.35
C THR A 147 5.65 18.08 19.42
N ALA A 148 4.78 18.68 20.23
CA ALA A 148 4.03 17.94 21.23
C ALA A 148 3.02 16.96 20.62
N MET A 149 2.41 17.29 19.46
CA MET A 149 1.55 16.35 18.74
C MET A 149 2.32 15.11 18.29
N HIS A 150 3.52 15.31 17.76
CA HIS A 150 4.42 14.24 17.32
C HIS A 150 4.88 13.38 18.49
N VAL A 151 5.32 14.01 19.59
CA VAL A 151 5.75 13.31 20.80
C VAL A 151 4.60 12.49 21.39
N ALA A 152 3.40 13.06 21.54
CA ALA A 152 2.25 12.35 22.09
C ALA A 152 1.79 11.19 21.18
N ALA A 153 1.78 11.38 19.86
CA ALA A 153 1.38 10.34 18.93
C ALA A 153 2.39 9.19 18.90
N ALA A 154 3.69 9.50 18.83
CA ALA A 154 4.75 8.49 18.81
C ALA A 154 4.79 7.70 20.13
N ASP A 155 4.68 8.37 21.29
CA ASP A 155 4.59 7.71 22.60
C ASP A 155 3.35 6.84 22.71
N GLY A 156 2.18 7.35 22.32
CA GLY A 156 0.94 6.59 22.33
C GLY A 156 0.98 5.35 21.43
N ILE A 157 1.57 5.45 20.24
CA ILE A 157 1.75 4.30 19.34
C ILE A 157 2.74 3.29 19.93
N ALA A 158 3.94 3.74 20.30
CA ALA A 158 5.04 2.87 20.70
C ALA A 158 4.80 2.19 22.06
N ASN A 159 4.31 2.95 23.03
CA ASN A 159 4.27 2.53 24.43
C ASN A 159 2.87 2.13 24.92
N THR A 160 1.81 2.40 24.14
CA THR A 160 0.42 2.02 24.52
C THR A 160 -0.21 1.08 23.50
N LEU A 161 -0.31 1.50 22.23
CA LEU A 161 -1.05 0.74 21.22
C LEU A 161 -0.32 -0.53 20.77
N LEU A 162 0.97 -0.45 20.43
CA LEU A 162 1.73 -1.62 19.99
C LEU A 162 1.75 -2.74 21.06
N PRO A 163 1.97 -2.46 22.36
CA PRO A 163 1.83 -3.46 23.42
C PRO A 163 0.44 -4.10 23.52
N ALA A 164 -0.64 -3.31 23.41
CA ALA A 164 -2.01 -3.83 23.45
C ALA A 164 -2.32 -4.76 22.26
N LEU A 165 -1.92 -4.35 21.05
CA LEU A 165 -2.06 -5.18 19.85
C LEU A 165 -1.23 -6.46 19.94
N LYS A 166 -0.02 -6.37 20.48
CA LYS A 166 0.85 -7.54 20.70
C LYS A 166 0.19 -8.53 21.66
N THR A 167 -0.40 -8.06 22.75
CA THR A 167 -1.10 -8.91 23.72
C THR A 167 -2.25 -9.68 23.06
N LEU A 168 -3.11 -8.98 22.30
CA LEU A 168 -4.18 -9.62 21.55
C LEU A 168 -3.65 -10.61 20.49
N ARG A 169 -2.59 -10.23 19.77
CA ARG A 169 -1.93 -11.09 18.76
C ARG A 169 -1.42 -12.38 19.40
N ASP A 170 -0.74 -12.28 20.54
CA ASP A 170 -0.17 -13.42 21.27
C ASP A 170 -1.27 -14.38 21.74
N THR A 171 -2.38 -13.86 22.26
CA THR A 171 -3.57 -14.65 22.62
C THR A 171 -4.16 -15.38 21.42
N LEU A 172 -4.38 -14.69 20.30
CA LEU A 172 -4.93 -15.30 19.09
C LEU A 172 -3.96 -16.31 18.47
N ALA A 173 -2.64 -16.11 18.60
CA ALA A 173 -1.63 -17.06 18.16
C ALA A 173 -1.65 -18.34 19.00
N ALA A 174 -1.80 -18.22 20.33
CA ALA A 174 -1.98 -19.38 21.20
C ALA A 174 -3.26 -20.16 20.86
N LYS A 175 -4.38 -19.46 20.58
CA LYS A 175 -5.61 -20.10 20.10
C LYS A 175 -5.43 -20.77 18.73
N ALA A 176 -4.73 -20.12 17.79
CA ALA A 176 -4.41 -20.71 16.49
C ALA A 176 -3.66 -22.05 16.64
N GLN A 177 -2.67 -22.10 17.53
CA GLN A 177 -1.94 -23.34 17.84
C GLN A 177 -2.85 -24.39 18.48
N ALA A 178 -3.65 -24.01 19.48
CA ALA A 178 -4.59 -24.91 20.15
C ALA A 178 -5.68 -25.47 19.24
N PHE A 179 -5.97 -24.79 18.11
CA PHE A 179 -7.03 -25.17 17.16
C PHE A 179 -6.50 -25.82 15.88
N THR A 180 -5.22 -26.20 15.85
CA THR A 180 -4.55 -26.74 14.65
C THR A 180 -5.18 -28.04 14.17
N ASP A 181 -5.71 -28.87 15.07
CA ASP A 181 -6.32 -30.18 14.76
C ASP A 181 -7.81 -30.10 14.38
N ILE A 182 -8.45 -28.93 14.56
CA ILE A 182 -9.90 -28.78 14.41
C ILE A 182 -10.24 -28.44 12.98
N VAL A 183 -10.64 -29.43 12.18
CA VAL A 183 -11.08 -29.23 10.79
C VAL A 183 -12.50 -28.66 10.79
N LYS A 184 -12.69 -27.55 10.08
CA LYS A 184 -13.98 -26.89 9.91
C LYS A 184 -14.26 -26.64 8.43
N ILE A 185 -15.52 -26.29 8.13
CA ILE A 185 -15.86 -25.84 6.78
C ILE A 185 -15.45 -24.39 6.57
N GLY A 186 -14.74 -24.12 5.46
CA GLY A 186 -14.48 -22.76 5.02
C GLY A 186 -15.75 -22.11 4.49
N ARG A 187 -15.79 -20.77 4.52
CA ARG A 187 -16.87 -20.01 3.88
C ARG A 187 -16.31 -18.89 3.02
N THR A 188 -16.71 -18.89 1.74
CA THR A 188 -16.45 -17.77 0.84
C THR A 188 -17.78 -17.27 0.32
N HIS A 189 -17.98 -15.95 0.26
CA HIS A 189 -19.29 -15.36 -0.10
C HIS A 189 -20.43 -15.82 0.84
N LEU A 190 -20.10 -16.16 2.09
CA LEU A 190 -20.98 -16.77 3.09
C LEU A 190 -21.55 -18.15 2.73
N GLN A 191 -21.11 -18.76 1.62
CA GLN A 191 -21.47 -20.12 1.22
C GLN A 191 -20.44 -21.12 1.71
N ASP A 192 -20.85 -22.37 1.92
CA ASP A 192 -19.95 -23.47 2.23
C ASP A 192 -18.86 -23.60 1.15
N ALA A 193 -17.62 -23.85 1.57
CA ALA A 193 -16.45 -23.98 0.71
C ALA A 193 -15.65 -25.25 1.07
N THR A 194 -14.38 -25.32 0.70
CA THR A 194 -13.50 -26.44 1.10
C THR A 194 -13.10 -26.35 2.58
N PRO A 195 -12.72 -27.48 3.21
CA PRO A 195 -12.25 -27.48 4.59
C PRO A 195 -10.96 -26.70 4.81
N LEU A 196 -10.76 -26.23 6.04
CA LEU A 196 -9.52 -25.72 6.61
C LEU A 196 -9.52 -25.99 8.12
N THR A 197 -8.39 -25.86 8.80
CA THR A 197 -8.39 -25.92 10.28
C THR A 197 -8.81 -24.59 10.88
N LEU A 198 -9.46 -24.63 12.04
CA LEU A 198 -9.75 -23.43 12.82
C LEU A 198 -8.45 -22.70 13.22
N GLY A 199 -7.37 -23.45 13.44
CA GLY A 199 -6.03 -22.89 13.60
C GLY A 199 -5.54 -22.09 12.38
N GLN A 200 -5.76 -22.59 11.15
CA GLN A 200 -5.45 -21.85 9.91
C GLN A 200 -6.27 -20.57 9.81
N GLU A 201 -7.56 -20.60 10.15
CA GLU A 201 -8.41 -19.40 10.17
C GLU A 201 -7.88 -18.34 11.16
N PHE A 202 -7.56 -18.77 12.39
CA PHE A 202 -6.99 -17.88 13.41
C PHE A 202 -5.60 -17.37 13.05
N SER A 203 -4.79 -18.15 12.33
CA SER A 203 -3.49 -17.69 11.82
C SER A 203 -3.63 -16.48 10.87
N GLY A 204 -4.74 -16.38 10.15
CA GLY A 204 -5.08 -15.19 9.37
C GLY A 204 -5.25 -13.94 10.22
N TYR A 205 -5.94 -14.06 11.37
CA TYR A 205 -6.12 -12.94 12.32
C TYR A 205 -4.78 -12.47 12.90
N VAL A 206 -3.93 -13.43 13.30
CA VAL A 206 -2.58 -13.17 13.79
C VAL A 206 -1.77 -12.40 12.75
N ALA A 207 -1.75 -12.87 11.50
CA ALA A 207 -1.03 -12.20 10.42
C ALA A 207 -1.56 -10.78 10.15
N GLN A 208 -2.88 -10.55 10.22
CA GLN A 208 -3.45 -9.20 10.09
C GLN A 208 -2.96 -8.24 11.20
N LEU A 209 -2.90 -8.70 12.45
CA LEU A 209 -2.38 -7.91 13.56
C LEU A 209 -0.87 -7.64 13.41
N GLU A 210 -0.09 -8.64 13.00
CA GLU A 210 1.36 -8.49 12.76
C GLU A 210 1.68 -7.49 11.66
N GLN A 211 0.92 -7.52 10.55
CA GLN A 211 1.05 -6.53 9.49
C GLN A 211 0.63 -5.13 9.98
N GLY A 212 -0.46 -5.04 10.73
CA GLY A 212 -0.91 -3.80 11.36
C GLY A 212 0.16 -3.16 12.25
N MET A 213 0.79 -3.95 13.13
CA MET A 213 1.91 -3.49 13.96
C MET A 213 3.12 -3.04 13.13
N ARG A 214 3.44 -3.73 12.03
CA ARG A 214 4.52 -3.32 11.11
C ARG A 214 4.22 -2.00 10.41
N HIS A 215 2.98 -1.77 9.99
CA HIS A 215 2.57 -0.48 9.41
C HIS A 215 2.68 0.66 10.42
N LEU A 216 2.29 0.44 11.68
CA LEU A 216 2.46 1.43 12.73
C LEU A 216 3.94 1.73 12.99
N ALA A 217 4.78 0.68 13.08
CA ALA A 217 6.22 0.84 13.26
C ALA A 217 6.88 1.61 12.10
N ALA A 218 6.42 1.39 10.86
CA ALA A 218 6.91 2.10 9.68
C ALA A 218 6.50 3.58 9.63
N ALA A 219 5.43 3.98 10.34
CA ALA A 219 5.01 5.38 10.42
C ALA A 219 5.78 6.19 11.49
N LEU A 220 6.36 5.53 12.49
CA LEU A 220 7.07 6.17 13.60
C LEU A 220 8.26 7.05 13.17
N PRO A 221 9.12 6.68 12.21
CA PRO A 221 10.27 7.50 11.80
C PRO A 221 9.91 8.94 11.45
N HIS A 222 8.82 9.17 10.73
CA HIS A 222 8.39 10.51 10.34
C HIS A 222 7.78 11.28 11.53
N LEU A 223 7.14 10.59 12.48
CA LEU A 223 6.69 11.21 13.73
C LEU A 223 7.86 11.63 14.63
N TYR A 224 9.03 10.99 14.51
CA TYR A 224 10.20 11.36 15.29
C TYR A 224 10.84 12.70 14.87
N GLU A 225 10.45 13.25 13.71
CA GLU A 225 10.94 14.53 13.22
C GLU A 225 10.19 15.70 13.88
N LEU A 226 10.91 16.52 14.65
CA LEU A 226 10.33 17.58 15.47
C LEU A 226 10.47 18.98 14.84
N ALA A 227 9.37 19.74 14.90
CA ALA A 227 9.30 21.12 14.44
C ALA A 227 10.07 22.12 15.32
N LEU A 228 10.26 21.81 16.61
CA LEU A 228 10.86 22.72 17.58
C LEU A 228 12.20 23.29 17.13
N GLY A 229 12.38 24.59 17.31
CA GLY A 229 13.50 25.36 16.77
C GLY A 229 13.20 26.00 15.41
N GLY A 230 12.05 25.70 14.79
CA GLY A 230 11.53 26.42 13.63
C GLY A 230 10.94 27.79 13.98
N THR A 231 10.56 28.00 15.24
CA THR A 231 9.99 29.24 15.78
C THR A 231 8.72 29.70 15.05
N ALA A 232 8.66 30.94 14.55
CA ALA A 232 7.42 31.51 14.00
C ALA A 232 7.01 30.86 12.67
N VAL A 233 7.96 30.70 11.75
CA VAL A 233 7.70 30.32 10.34
C VAL A 233 8.69 29.30 9.77
N GLY A 234 9.55 28.71 10.60
CA GLY A 234 10.53 27.68 10.19
C GLY A 234 11.98 28.15 10.12
N THR A 235 12.24 29.46 10.20
CA THR A 235 13.60 30.03 10.06
C THR A 235 14.47 29.93 11.30
N GLY A 236 13.88 29.63 12.46
CA GLY A 236 14.59 29.63 13.75
C GLY A 236 14.92 31.04 14.30
N LEU A 237 14.26 32.08 13.81
CA LEU A 237 14.44 33.45 14.33
C LEU A 237 14.17 33.48 15.85
N ASN A 238 15.11 34.06 16.61
CA ASN A 238 15.12 34.12 18.09
C ASN A 238 15.36 32.78 18.82
N ALA A 239 15.71 31.71 18.11
CA ALA A 239 16.27 30.50 18.71
C ALA A 239 17.79 30.47 18.55
N HIS A 240 18.48 29.86 19.52
CA HIS A 240 19.91 29.59 19.39
C HIS A 240 20.15 28.52 18.31
N PRO A 241 21.20 28.61 17.47
CA PRO A 241 21.43 27.66 16.38
C PRO A 241 21.48 26.18 16.81
N ALA A 242 22.02 25.91 18.00
CA ALA A 242 22.09 24.55 18.57
C ALA A 242 20.84 24.11 19.34
N PHE A 243 19.79 24.94 19.44
CA PHE A 243 18.62 24.67 20.27
C PHE A 243 17.83 23.46 19.77
N ALA A 244 17.54 23.40 18.46
CA ALA A 244 16.68 22.37 17.87
C ALA A 244 17.22 20.95 18.13
N ASP A 245 18.48 20.69 17.78
CA ASP A 245 19.10 19.36 17.92
C ASP A 245 19.27 18.97 19.39
N LYS A 246 19.64 19.91 20.26
CA LYS A 246 19.81 19.64 21.69
C LYS A 246 18.47 19.33 22.37
N VAL A 247 17.38 20.04 22.03
CA VAL A 247 16.07 19.74 22.62
C VAL A 247 15.51 18.43 22.09
N ALA A 248 15.69 18.12 20.80
CA ALA A 248 15.32 16.81 20.27
C ALA A 248 16.04 15.68 21.02
N ALA A 249 17.35 15.81 21.25
CA ALA A 249 18.13 14.84 22.04
C ALA A 249 17.66 14.71 23.50
N GLU A 250 17.32 15.82 24.16
CA GLU A 250 16.78 15.81 25.52
C GLU A 250 15.40 15.13 25.57
N ILE A 251 14.50 15.42 24.62
CA ILE A 251 13.20 14.75 24.50
C ILE A 251 13.39 13.24 24.26
N SER A 252 14.35 12.86 23.41
CA SER A 252 14.70 11.46 23.20
C SER A 252 15.14 10.77 24.49
N SER A 253 15.98 11.43 25.29
CA SER A 253 16.40 10.89 26.58
C SER A 253 15.23 10.75 27.57
N LEU A 254 14.26 11.66 27.54
CA LEU A 254 13.11 11.65 28.45
C LEU A 254 12.09 10.58 28.10
N THR A 255 11.94 10.28 26.82
CA THR A 255 10.91 9.38 26.30
C THR A 255 11.43 7.98 25.99
N GLY A 256 12.75 7.83 25.80
CA GLY A 256 13.36 6.60 25.28
C GLY A 256 13.11 6.37 23.78
N LEU A 257 12.55 7.36 23.07
CA LEU A 257 12.24 7.29 21.64
C LEU A 257 13.23 8.15 20.83
N PRO A 258 13.59 7.76 19.59
CA PRO A 258 14.68 8.40 18.84
C PRO A 258 14.23 9.67 18.10
N PHE A 259 13.74 10.67 18.82
CA PHE A 259 13.39 11.97 18.25
C PHE A 259 14.60 12.71 17.70
N VAL A 260 14.38 13.39 16.57
CA VAL A 260 15.37 14.20 15.88
C VAL A 260 14.77 15.56 15.49
N SER A 261 15.63 16.54 15.27
CA SER A 261 15.23 17.79 14.66
C SER A 261 14.80 17.53 13.21
N ALA A 262 13.58 17.91 12.83
CA ALA A 262 13.11 17.75 11.45
C ALA A 262 14.09 18.38 10.43
N PRO A 263 14.47 17.65 9.35
CA PRO A 263 15.35 18.18 8.31
C PRO A 263 14.81 19.43 7.63
N ASN A 264 13.47 19.56 7.55
CA ASN A 264 12.81 20.74 7.01
C ASN A 264 11.75 21.26 7.99
N LYS A 265 12.01 22.42 8.58
CA LYS A 265 11.10 23.06 9.55
C LYS A 265 9.86 23.65 8.89
N PHE A 266 9.96 24.06 7.63
CA PHE A 266 8.85 24.64 6.88
C PHE A 266 7.79 23.58 6.61
N GLU A 267 8.18 22.35 6.28
CA GLU A 267 7.24 21.23 6.04
C GLU A 267 6.44 20.89 7.31
N VAL A 268 7.10 20.50 8.41
CA VAL A 268 6.40 20.06 9.64
C VAL A 268 5.51 21.18 10.22
N MET A 269 5.85 22.45 9.98
CA MET A 269 5.06 23.60 10.42
C MET A 269 3.91 23.96 9.44
N ALA A 270 4.12 23.88 8.14
CA ALA A 270 3.11 24.18 7.13
C ALA A 270 2.10 23.04 6.91
N ALA A 271 2.50 21.80 7.21
CA ALA A 271 1.74 20.58 6.97
C ALA A 271 1.52 19.75 8.26
N ALA A 272 0.91 18.58 8.09
CA ALA A 272 0.72 17.58 9.14
C ALA A 272 0.91 16.15 8.60
N ASP A 273 1.81 15.99 7.63
CA ASP A 273 1.90 14.78 6.79
C ASP A 273 2.29 13.53 7.59
N ALA A 274 3.19 13.67 8.57
CA ALA A 274 3.54 12.58 9.49
C ALA A 274 2.30 12.02 10.23
N LEU A 275 1.42 12.90 10.70
CA LEU A 275 0.21 12.52 11.43
C LEU A 275 -0.88 11.98 10.50
N VAL A 276 -1.01 12.52 9.29
CA VAL A 276 -1.91 11.97 8.25
C VAL A 276 -1.48 10.55 7.88
N HIS A 277 -0.18 10.34 7.63
CA HIS A 277 0.37 9.03 7.31
C HIS A 277 0.19 8.03 8.46
N ALA A 278 0.51 8.43 9.70
CA ALA A 278 0.34 7.59 10.88
C ALA A 278 -1.14 7.23 11.10
N HIS A 279 -2.07 8.15 10.87
CA HIS A 279 -3.50 7.85 11.00
C HIS A 279 -3.98 6.86 9.92
N GLY A 280 -3.41 6.91 8.71
CA GLY A 280 -3.65 5.88 7.69
C GLY A 280 -3.27 4.46 8.15
N ALA A 281 -2.20 4.33 8.93
CA ALA A 281 -1.82 3.07 9.58
C ALA A 281 -2.82 2.67 10.69
N LEU A 282 -3.25 3.61 11.55
CA LEU A 282 -4.28 3.38 12.57
C LEU A 282 -5.60 2.89 11.95
N LYS A 283 -6.05 3.52 10.86
CA LYS A 283 -7.22 3.09 10.08
C LYS A 283 -7.06 1.67 9.54
N THR A 284 -5.86 1.31 9.09
CA THR A 284 -5.58 -0.05 8.59
C THR A 284 -5.70 -1.09 9.71
N VAL A 285 -5.20 -0.78 10.91
CA VAL A 285 -5.39 -1.63 12.10
C VAL A 285 -6.87 -1.76 12.46
N ALA A 286 -7.62 -0.66 12.43
CA ALA A 286 -9.06 -0.67 12.67
C ALA A 286 -9.81 -1.57 11.66
N ALA A 287 -9.43 -1.56 10.39
CA ALA A 287 -10.01 -2.47 9.38
C ALA A 287 -9.72 -3.94 9.68
N GLY A 288 -8.50 -4.26 10.14
CA GLY A 288 -8.14 -5.60 10.60
C GLY A 288 -8.98 -6.05 11.80
N LEU A 289 -9.04 -5.23 12.86
CA LEU A 289 -9.84 -5.51 14.06
C LEU A 289 -11.33 -5.66 13.74
N MET A 290 -11.88 -4.82 12.87
CA MET A 290 -13.26 -4.93 12.39
C MET A 290 -13.53 -6.30 11.76
N LYS A 291 -12.63 -6.79 10.91
CA LYS A 291 -12.79 -8.12 10.28
C LYS A 291 -12.72 -9.23 11.32
N ILE A 292 -11.68 -9.23 12.16
CA ILE A 292 -11.46 -10.25 13.19
C ILE A 292 -12.69 -10.36 14.11
N THR A 293 -13.15 -9.23 14.65
CA THR A 293 -14.28 -9.22 15.59
C THR A 293 -15.63 -9.55 14.92
N ASN A 294 -15.80 -9.18 13.64
CA ASN A 294 -16.95 -9.63 12.85
C ASN A 294 -16.98 -11.15 12.70
N ASP A 295 -15.86 -11.77 12.33
CA ASP A 295 -15.79 -13.22 12.18
C ASP A 295 -16.12 -13.91 13.51
N ILE A 296 -15.50 -13.48 14.62
CA ILE A 296 -15.76 -14.08 15.94
C ILE A 296 -17.24 -14.02 16.30
N ARG A 297 -17.92 -12.88 16.12
CA ARG A 297 -19.36 -12.78 16.45
C ARG A 297 -20.26 -13.58 15.49
N TRP A 298 -19.87 -13.74 14.22
CA TRP A 298 -20.61 -14.59 13.27
C TRP A 298 -20.44 -16.06 13.61
N LEU A 299 -19.22 -16.50 13.88
CA LEU A 299 -18.91 -17.88 14.26
C LEU A 299 -19.57 -18.26 15.60
N ALA A 300 -19.74 -17.30 16.51
CA ALA A 300 -20.45 -17.46 17.78
C ALA A 300 -21.98 -17.25 17.70
N SER A 301 -22.54 -16.96 16.51
CA SER A 301 -23.98 -16.74 16.36
C SER A 301 -24.77 -18.01 16.71
N GLY A 302 -25.77 -17.89 17.59
CA GLY A 302 -26.48 -19.06 18.11
C GLY A 302 -27.37 -18.74 19.33
N PRO A 303 -27.56 -19.70 20.26
CA PRO A 303 -26.89 -21.00 20.34
C PRO A 303 -27.48 -22.09 19.43
N ARG A 304 -28.67 -21.87 18.83
CA ARG A 304 -29.37 -22.90 18.04
C ARG A 304 -29.67 -22.52 16.59
N CYS A 305 -29.74 -21.23 16.28
CA CYS A 305 -30.25 -20.73 15.00
C CYS A 305 -29.20 -19.95 14.18
N GLY A 306 -27.92 -20.19 14.45
CA GLY A 306 -26.79 -19.55 13.75
C GLY A 306 -25.73 -20.56 13.32
N LEU A 307 -24.49 -20.09 13.15
CA LEU A 307 -23.36 -20.96 12.83
C LEU A 307 -22.98 -21.82 14.06
N GLY A 308 -22.73 -21.16 15.19
CA GLY A 308 -22.46 -21.79 16.48
C GLY A 308 -21.16 -22.61 16.53
N GLU A 309 -20.17 -22.25 15.71
CA GLU A 309 -18.86 -22.93 15.66
C GLU A 309 -17.95 -22.51 16.83
N LEU A 310 -18.14 -21.30 17.35
CA LEU A 310 -17.40 -20.80 18.53
C LEU A 310 -18.34 -20.54 19.70
N LEU A 311 -17.79 -20.71 20.90
CA LEU A 311 -18.33 -20.24 22.16
C LEU A 311 -17.46 -19.08 22.65
N ILE A 312 -18.11 -18.05 23.20
CA ILE A 312 -17.44 -16.86 23.75
C ILE A 312 -17.87 -16.65 25.21
N PRO A 313 -17.06 -15.98 26.04
CA PRO A 313 -17.38 -15.72 27.44
C PRO A 313 -18.67 -14.93 27.64
N GLU A 314 -19.40 -15.28 28.71
CA GLU A 314 -20.60 -14.56 29.15
C GLU A 314 -20.21 -13.53 30.22
N ASN A 315 -20.03 -12.26 29.82
CA ASN A 315 -19.61 -11.20 30.76
C ASN A 315 -20.79 -10.52 31.46
N GLU A 316 -21.95 -10.45 30.81
CA GLU A 316 -23.15 -9.82 31.33
C GLU A 316 -24.43 -10.48 30.79
N PRO A 317 -25.59 -10.31 31.48
CA PRO A 317 -26.88 -10.74 30.95
C PRO A 317 -27.19 -10.05 29.60
N GLY A 318 -27.31 -10.83 28.52
CA GLY A 318 -27.46 -10.30 27.15
C GLY A 318 -28.87 -9.81 26.79
N SER A 319 -29.85 -9.91 27.69
CA SER A 319 -31.19 -9.36 27.45
C SER A 319 -31.95 -9.10 28.75
N SER A 320 -32.67 -7.98 28.78
CA SER A 320 -33.61 -7.64 29.85
C SER A 320 -34.87 -8.52 29.89
N ILE A 321 -35.19 -9.25 28.81
CA ILE A 321 -36.44 -10.02 28.65
C ILE A 321 -36.23 -11.50 28.31
N MET A 322 -35.06 -11.89 27.78
CA MET A 322 -34.73 -13.27 27.42
C MET A 322 -33.67 -13.85 28.39
N PRO A 323 -34.08 -14.52 29.49
CA PRO A 323 -33.14 -15.18 30.38
C PRO A 323 -32.25 -16.18 29.64
N GLY A 324 -30.94 -16.15 29.92
CA GLY A 324 -29.94 -17.04 29.31
C GLY A 324 -29.45 -16.63 27.91
N LYS A 325 -29.88 -15.49 27.35
CA LYS A 325 -29.28 -14.93 26.12
C LYS A 325 -27.95 -14.25 26.43
N VAL A 326 -26.93 -14.57 25.66
CA VAL A 326 -25.59 -13.96 25.71
C VAL A 326 -25.31 -13.28 24.37
N ASN A 327 -24.81 -12.05 24.41
CA ASN A 327 -24.47 -11.28 23.21
C ASN A 327 -22.95 -11.16 23.07
N PRO A 328 -22.43 -11.02 21.84
CA PRO A 328 -21.02 -10.75 21.58
C PRO A 328 -20.66 -9.27 21.79
N THR A 329 -20.95 -8.72 22.97
CA THR A 329 -20.86 -7.28 23.31
C THR A 329 -19.45 -6.71 23.16
N GLN A 330 -18.41 -7.47 23.48
CA GLN A 330 -17.01 -7.06 23.26
C GLN A 330 -16.72 -6.87 21.76
N ALA A 331 -17.22 -7.77 20.90
CA ALA A 331 -17.10 -7.60 19.45
C ALA A 331 -17.90 -6.39 18.97
N GLU A 332 -19.11 -6.16 19.51
CA GLU A 332 -19.92 -4.97 19.19
C GLU A 332 -19.16 -3.67 19.52
N ALA A 333 -18.59 -3.57 20.72
CA ALA A 333 -17.79 -2.42 21.15
C ALA A 333 -16.59 -2.15 20.23
N VAL A 334 -15.83 -3.19 19.87
CA VAL A 334 -14.71 -3.06 18.92
C VAL A 334 -15.19 -2.61 17.55
N THR A 335 -16.29 -3.15 17.03
CA THR A 335 -16.80 -2.69 15.73
C THR A 335 -17.23 -1.22 15.75
N MET A 336 -17.84 -0.73 16.84
CA MET A 336 -18.21 0.69 16.97
C MET A 336 -16.99 1.61 17.04
N LEU A 337 -15.97 1.28 17.84
CA LEU A 337 -14.76 2.10 17.93
C LEU A 337 -13.96 2.08 16.63
N CYS A 338 -13.95 0.96 15.88
CA CYS A 338 -13.35 0.92 14.55
C CYS A 338 -14.04 1.89 13.58
N CYS A 339 -15.39 1.96 13.60
CA CYS A 339 -16.13 2.96 12.84
C CYS A 339 -15.76 4.40 13.23
N GLN A 340 -15.57 4.67 14.53
CA GLN A 340 -15.12 5.98 14.98
C GLN A 340 -13.71 6.32 14.46
N VAL A 341 -12.78 5.37 14.48
CA VAL A 341 -11.43 5.55 13.90
C VAL A 341 -11.51 5.86 12.40
N PHE A 342 -12.42 5.23 11.64
CA PHE A 342 -12.63 5.58 10.24
C PHE A 342 -13.15 7.01 10.07
N GLY A 343 -14.06 7.47 10.92
CA GLY A 343 -14.53 8.85 10.92
C GLY A 343 -13.42 9.85 11.27
N ASN A 344 -12.61 9.53 12.27
CA ASN A 344 -11.45 10.31 12.67
C ASN A 344 -10.43 10.44 11.53
N ASP A 345 -10.22 9.37 10.74
CA ASP A 345 -9.33 9.39 9.58
C ASP A 345 -9.78 10.41 8.53
N VAL A 346 -11.08 10.47 8.26
CA VAL A 346 -11.65 11.48 7.35
C VAL A 346 -11.36 12.88 7.86
N ALA A 347 -11.59 13.15 9.16
CA ALA A 347 -11.32 14.45 9.76
C ALA A 347 -9.82 14.82 9.68
N VAL A 348 -8.92 13.88 9.98
CA VAL A 348 -7.46 14.08 9.90
C VAL A 348 -7.02 14.39 8.48
N ASN A 349 -7.55 13.69 7.46
CA ASN A 349 -7.22 13.96 6.06
C ASN A 349 -7.63 15.38 5.65
N PHE A 350 -8.84 15.84 6.02
CA PHE A 350 -9.25 17.22 5.76
C PHE A 350 -8.39 18.23 6.52
N GLY A 351 -8.06 17.95 7.78
CA GLY A 351 -7.15 18.80 8.57
C GLY A 351 -5.76 18.92 7.94
N GLY A 352 -5.17 17.79 7.52
CA GLY A 352 -3.86 17.75 6.86
C GLY A 352 -3.85 18.53 5.55
N ALA A 353 -4.90 18.39 4.74
CA ALA A 353 -5.04 19.11 3.47
C ALA A 353 -5.30 20.62 3.62
N SER A 354 -5.57 21.12 4.83
CA SER A 354 -5.96 22.51 5.09
C SER A 354 -4.78 23.42 5.49
N GLY A 355 -3.55 23.08 5.09
CA GLY A 355 -2.37 23.92 5.27
C GLY A 355 -2.42 25.17 4.39
N ASN A 356 -2.02 26.33 4.92
CA ASN A 356 -1.89 27.57 4.16
C ASN A 356 -0.57 28.26 4.47
N PHE A 357 0.26 28.43 3.43
CA PHE A 357 1.59 29.04 3.55
C PHE A 357 2.42 28.36 4.66
N GLU A 358 3.00 29.11 5.60
CA GLU A 358 3.94 28.59 6.59
C GLU A 358 3.30 27.87 7.79
N LEU A 359 1.97 27.75 7.87
CA LEU A 359 1.31 27.14 9.02
C LEU A 359 0.02 26.39 8.69
N ASN A 360 -0.05 25.12 9.09
CA ASN A 360 -1.33 24.41 9.22
C ASN A 360 -2.02 24.84 10.53
N VAL A 361 -3.26 25.33 10.41
CA VAL A 361 -4.07 25.82 11.54
C VAL A 361 -5.24 24.90 11.89
N PHE A 362 -5.10 23.60 11.66
CA PHE A 362 -6.07 22.56 12.07
C PHE A 362 -5.49 21.65 13.17
N ARG A 363 -4.41 22.10 13.83
CA ARG A 363 -3.58 21.28 14.71
C ARG A 363 -4.32 20.66 15.89
N PRO A 364 -5.12 21.40 16.69
CA PRO A 364 -5.87 20.81 17.80
C PRO A 364 -6.82 19.70 17.37
N MET A 365 -7.50 19.86 16.23
CA MET A 365 -8.45 18.86 15.72
C MET A 365 -7.72 17.60 15.25
N ILE A 366 -6.59 17.75 14.53
CA ILE A 366 -5.76 16.61 14.11
C ILE A 366 -5.26 15.85 15.34
N ALA A 367 -4.69 16.57 16.33
CA ALA A 367 -4.18 16.00 17.56
C ALA A 367 -5.27 15.22 18.32
N HIS A 368 -6.46 15.80 18.46
CA HIS A 368 -7.60 15.16 19.12
C HIS A 368 -7.97 13.83 18.46
N ASN A 369 -8.14 13.83 17.13
CA ASN A 369 -8.56 12.63 16.39
C ASN A 369 -7.48 11.54 16.40
N VAL A 370 -6.20 11.90 16.22
CA VAL A 370 -5.09 10.93 16.29
C VAL A 370 -5.00 10.29 17.67
N LEU A 371 -4.99 11.10 18.73
CA LEU A 371 -4.84 10.58 20.10
C LEU A 371 -6.08 9.80 20.56
N GLN A 372 -7.28 10.20 20.14
CA GLN A 372 -8.50 9.42 20.38
C GLN A 372 -8.44 8.07 19.68
N SER A 373 -8.03 8.02 18.41
CA SER A 373 -7.90 6.76 17.67
C SER A 373 -6.88 5.81 18.30
N ILE A 374 -5.74 6.32 18.78
CA ILE A 374 -4.74 5.52 19.50
C ILE A 374 -5.36 4.90 20.76
N ARG A 375 -6.04 5.68 21.60
CA ARG A 375 -6.71 5.17 22.81
C ARG A 375 -7.78 4.14 22.49
N LEU A 376 -8.69 4.45 21.56
CA LEU A 376 -9.78 3.56 21.17
C LEU A 376 -9.25 2.20 20.70
N LEU A 377 -8.19 2.19 19.90
CA LEU A 377 -7.60 0.95 19.41
C LEU A 377 -6.86 0.19 20.52
N ALA A 378 -6.14 0.88 21.40
CA ALA A 378 -5.42 0.25 22.50
C ALA A 378 -6.38 -0.37 23.52
N ASP A 379 -7.31 0.44 24.02
CA ASP A 379 -8.32 0.02 25.00
C ASP A 379 -9.24 -1.07 24.41
N GLY A 380 -9.63 -0.91 23.14
CA GLY A 380 -10.45 -1.87 22.42
C GLY A 380 -9.76 -3.23 22.24
N ALA A 381 -8.49 -3.23 21.84
CA ALA A 381 -7.71 -4.45 21.69
C ALA A 381 -7.51 -5.16 23.04
N GLN A 382 -7.20 -4.40 24.10
CA GLN A 382 -7.02 -4.93 25.45
C GLN A 382 -8.33 -5.49 26.03
N SER A 383 -9.43 -4.73 25.96
CA SER A 383 -10.74 -5.17 26.45
C SER A 383 -11.23 -6.41 25.71
N PHE A 384 -11.09 -6.44 24.38
CA PHE A 384 -11.46 -7.61 23.60
C PHE A 384 -10.59 -8.82 23.92
N ASN A 385 -9.29 -8.61 24.18
CA ASN A 385 -8.42 -9.68 24.64
C ASN A 385 -8.92 -10.29 25.95
N ASP A 386 -9.07 -9.44 26.97
CA ASP A 386 -9.30 -9.86 28.35
C ASP A 386 -10.70 -10.45 28.56
N HIS A 387 -11.70 -9.91 27.86
CA HIS A 387 -13.10 -10.25 28.05
C HIS A 387 -13.70 -11.08 26.91
N CYS A 388 -12.93 -11.43 25.87
CA CYS A 388 -13.41 -12.28 24.79
C CYS A 388 -12.35 -13.27 24.30
N ALA A 389 -11.24 -12.79 23.74
CA ALA A 389 -10.30 -13.61 22.99
C ALA A 389 -9.68 -14.75 23.82
N ILE A 390 -9.33 -14.50 25.08
CA ILE A 390 -8.79 -15.51 26.01
C ILE A 390 -9.76 -16.69 26.17
N GLY A 391 -11.06 -16.42 26.26
CA GLY A 391 -12.07 -17.43 26.56
C GLY A 391 -12.80 -17.99 25.35
N ILE A 392 -12.31 -17.76 24.13
CA ILE A 392 -12.87 -18.39 22.92
C ILE A 392 -12.65 -19.91 22.98
N GLU A 393 -13.72 -20.69 22.84
CA GLU A 393 -13.67 -22.15 22.78
C GLU A 393 -14.40 -22.69 21.54
N PRO A 394 -13.93 -23.79 20.92
CA PRO A 394 -14.57 -24.38 19.75
C PRO A 394 -15.74 -25.28 20.16
N ASN A 395 -16.88 -25.16 19.47
CA ASN A 395 -17.98 -26.10 19.59
C ASN A 395 -17.75 -27.28 18.63
N ARG A 396 -16.92 -28.25 19.04
CA ARG A 396 -16.46 -29.36 18.19
C ARG A 396 -17.62 -30.14 17.56
N ASP A 397 -18.65 -30.48 18.33
CA ASP A 397 -19.82 -31.21 17.82
C ASP A 397 -20.51 -30.46 16.68
N ARG A 398 -20.64 -29.14 16.79
CA ARG A 398 -21.26 -28.31 15.75
C ARG A 398 -20.36 -28.17 14.52
N ILE A 399 -19.07 -27.98 14.73
CA ILE A 399 -18.07 -27.91 13.65
C ILE A 399 -18.07 -29.22 12.84
N ASP A 400 -18.03 -30.36 13.53
CA ASP A 400 -18.04 -31.69 12.90
C ASP A 400 -19.34 -31.95 12.14
N ALA A 401 -20.49 -31.56 12.70
CA ALA A 401 -21.77 -31.67 12.00
C ALA A 401 -21.77 -30.88 10.69
N LEU A 402 -21.36 -29.60 10.73
CA LEU A 402 -21.32 -28.73 9.54
C LEU A 402 -20.33 -29.22 8.48
N LEU A 403 -19.18 -29.74 8.90
CA LEU A 403 -18.20 -30.33 7.99
C LEU A 403 -18.79 -31.53 7.22
N ASN A 404 -19.50 -32.41 7.93
CA ASN A 404 -20.10 -33.63 7.34
C ASN A 404 -21.37 -33.36 6.52
N GLU A 405 -22.06 -32.25 6.76
CA GLU A 405 -23.22 -31.80 5.98
C GLU A 405 -22.83 -31.10 4.67
N SER A 406 -21.60 -30.58 4.57
CA SER A 406 -21.17 -29.81 3.40
C SER A 406 -21.07 -30.64 2.11
N LEU A 407 -21.65 -30.10 1.05
CA LEU A 407 -21.55 -30.68 -0.30
C LEU A 407 -20.23 -30.34 -1.01
N MET A 408 -19.43 -29.43 -0.46
CA MET A 408 -18.20 -28.97 -1.12
C MET A 408 -17.01 -29.91 -0.90
N LEU A 409 -17.14 -30.90 0.00
CA LEU A 409 -16.19 -32.03 0.09
C LEU A 409 -16.06 -32.81 -1.22
N VAL A 410 -17.06 -32.69 -2.12
CA VAL A 410 -17.02 -33.26 -3.48
C VAL A 410 -15.80 -32.79 -4.28
N THR A 411 -15.24 -31.63 -3.93
CA THR A 411 -14.07 -31.03 -4.61
C THR A 411 -12.86 -31.96 -4.58
N ALA A 412 -12.73 -32.77 -3.52
CA ALA A 412 -11.68 -33.78 -3.42
C ALA A 412 -11.74 -34.83 -4.54
N LEU A 413 -12.91 -35.03 -5.16
CA LEU A 413 -13.08 -35.99 -6.25
C LEU A 413 -12.61 -35.41 -7.60
N ASN A 414 -12.45 -34.09 -7.75
CA ASN A 414 -12.14 -33.45 -9.03
C ASN A 414 -10.90 -34.03 -9.74
N PRO A 415 -9.76 -34.29 -9.06
CA PRO A 415 -8.58 -34.88 -9.70
C PRO A 415 -8.80 -36.32 -10.21
N HIS A 416 -9.78 -37.05 -9.64
CA HIS A 416 -10.03 -38.45 -9.93
C HIS A 416 -11.11 -38.66 -10.99
N ILE A 417 -12.19 -37.88 -10.93
CA ILE A 417 -13.36 -38.06 -11.81
C ILE A 417 -13.63 -36.86 -12.72
N GLY A 418 -12.88 -35.76 -12.58
CA GLY A 418 -13.10 -34.51 -13.29
C GLY A 418 -14.24 -33.67 -12.72
N TYR A 419 -14.17 -32.35 -12.97
CA TYR A 419 -15.11 -31.36 -12.44
C TYR A 419 -16.59 -31.68 -12.74
N ASP A 420 -16.90 -32.06 -13.99
CA ASP A 420 -18.30 -32.24 -14.42
C ASP A 420 -18.99 -33.38 -13.66
N LYS A 421 -18.29 -34.48 -13.39
CA LYS A 421 -18.85 -35.62 -12.64
C LYS A 421 -19.02 -35.28 -11.16
N ALA A 422 -18.04 -34.60 -10.56
CA ALA A 422 -18.16 -34.10 -9.19
C ALA A 422 -19.33 -33.11 -9.05
N ALA A 423 -19.51 -32.20 -10.01
CA ALA A 423 -20.63 -31.26 -10.03
C ALA A 423 -21.99 -31.98 -10.15
N GLN A 424 -22.09 -33.07 -10.92
CA GLN A 424 -23.30 -33.90 -10.98
C GLN A 424 -23.63 -34.54 -9.63
N ILE A 425 -22.61 -35.06 -8.92
CA ILE A 425 -22.77 -35.66 -7.58
C ILE A 425 -23.32 -34.62 -6.60
N ALA A 426 -22.71 -33.44 -6.52
CA ALA A 426 -23.18 -32.38 -5.62
C ALA A 426 -24.60 -31.89 -5.97
N LYS A 427 -24.92 -31.72 -7.27
CA LYS A 427 -26.26 -31.33 -7.71
C LYS A 427 -27.32 -32.36 -7.37
N LYS A 428 -26.99 -33.66 -7.48
CA LYS A 428 -27.89 -34.75 -7.10
C LYS A 428 -28.09 -34.80 -5.59
N ALA A 429 -27.00 -34.76 -4.82
CA ALA A 429 -27.04 -34.73 -3.35
C ALA A 429 -27.91 -33.58 -2.83
N HIS A 430 -27.72 -32.37 -3.37
CA HIS A 430 -28.54 -31.21 -3.01
C HIS A 430 -30.02 -31.39 -3.36
N ARG A 431 -30.32 -31.83 -4.60
CA ARG A 431 -31.71 -31.99 -5.07
C ARG A 431 -32.49 -33.03 -4.28
N GLU A 432 -31.82 -34.11 -3.87
CA GLU A 432 -32.44 -35.25 -3.22
C GLU A 432 -32.33 -35.20 -1.69
N GLY A 433 -31.61 -34.21 -1.14
CA GLY A 433 -31.33 -34.13 0.30
C GLY A 433 -30.47 -35.29 0.82
N SER A 434 -29.69 -35.93 -0.06
CA SER A 434 -28.84 -37.07 0.29
C SER A 434 -27.41 -36.63 0.57
N THR A 435 -26.61 -37.49 1.21
CA THR A 435 -25.17 -37.25 1.35
C THR A 435 -24.45 -37.35 0.01
N LEU A 436 -23.23 -36.78 -0.06
CA LEU A 436 -22.36 -36.92 -1.23
C LEU A 436 -22.07 -38.39 -1.56
N LYS A 437 -21.84 -39.24 -0.54
CA LYS A 437 -21.57 -40.67 -0.70
C LYS A 437 -22.73 -41.38 -1.38
N VAL A 438 -23.96 -41.14 -0.91
CA VAL A 438 -25.18 -41.73 -1.50
C VAL A 438 -25.34 -41.29 -2.95
N ALA A 439 -25.16 -40.00 -3.24
CA ALA A 439 -25.28 -39.48 -4.61
C ALA A 439 -24.17 -40.00 -5.55
N ALA A 440 -22.94 -40.15 -5.05
CA ALA A 440 -21.81 -40.66 -5.80
C ALA A 440 -22.01 -42.12 -6.24
N LEU A 441 -22.43 -42.97 -5.29
CA LEU A 441 -22.73 -44.38 -5.54
C LEU A 441 -23.92 -44.54 -6.50
N ALA A 442 -24.98 -43.75 -6.32
CA ALA A 442 -26.17 -43.81 -7.16
C ALA A 442 -25.92 -43.41 -8.62
N LEU A 443 -24.94 -42.53 -8.87
CA LEU A 443 -24.53 -42.14 -10.23
C LEU A 443 -23.54 -43.11 -10.88
N GLY A 444 -22.97 -44.05 -10.11
CA GLY A 444 -22.01 -45.04 -10.61
C GLY A 444 -20.66 -44.45 -11.03
N HIS A 445 -20.37 -43.19 -10.68
CA HIS A 445 -19.11 -42.53 -11.03
C HIS A 445 -17.94 -42.94 -10.12
N VAL A 446 -18.24 -43.51 -8.95
CA VAL A 446 -17.28 -43.84 -7.90
C VAL A 446 -17.78 -45.07 -7.14
N SER A 447 -16.91 -46.03 -6.83
CA SER A 447 -17.22 -47.11 -5.89
C SER A 447 -17.15 -46.62 -4.44
N GLU A 448 -17.66 -47.42 -3.50
CA GLU A 448 -17.62 -47.09 -2.07
C GLU A 448 -16.18 -47.00 -1.55
N ALA A 449 -15.33 -47.95 -1.93
CA ALA A 449 -13.93 -47.96 -1.55
C ALA A 449 -13.15 -46.76 -2.12
N GLU A 450 -13.42 -46.38 -3.38
CA GLU A 450 -12.82 -45.19 -3.99
C GLU A 450 -13.30 -43.89 -3.34
N PHE A 451 -14.61 -43.79 -3.03
CA PHE A 451 -15.14 -42.60 -2.37
C PHE A 451 -14.54 -42.42 -0.97
N ASP A 452 -14.49 -43.48 -0.17
CA ASP A 452 -13.92 -43.41 1.19
C ASP A 452 -12.41 -43.11 1.12
N ALA A 453 -11.68 -43.77 0.21
CA ALA A 453 -10.24 -43.52 0.02
C ALA A 453 -9.96 -42.07 -0.44
N TRP A 454 -10.60 -41.57 -1.48
CA TRP A 454 -10.32 -40.22 -2.01
C TRP A 454 -10.86 -39.10 -1.13
N ARG A 455 -11.86 -39.38 -0.30
CA ARG A 455 -12.32 -38.47 0.74
C ARG A 455 -11.30 -38.37 1.88
N GLU A 456 -10.61 -39.46 2.21
CA GLU A 456 -9.60 -39.54 3.27
C GLU A 456 -8.18 -39.15 2.82
N ASP A 457 -7.85 -39.33 1.54
CA ASP A 457 -6.56 -39.01 0.91
C ASP A 457 -6.35 -37.48 0.75
N GLN A 458 -6.86 -36.66 1.67
CA GLN A 458 -6.77 -35.20 1.62
C GLN A 458 -5.35 -34.71 1.92
N PRO A 459 -4.62 -34.19 0.92
CA PRO A 459 -3.41 -33.40 1.17
C PRO A 459 -3.77 -31.96 1.60
N LEU A 460 -5.06 -31.66 1.80
CA LEU A 460 -5.64 -30.32 1.89
C LEU A 460 -5.28 -29.53 3.17
N LEU A 461 -4.73 -30.18 4.19
CA LEU A 461 -4.44 -29.55 5.49
C LEU A 461 -2.96 -29.29 5.75
N HIS A 462 -2.06 -29.67 4.82
CA HIS A 462 -0.63 -29.41 4.94
C HIS A 462 -0.25 -28.00 4.46
N LEU A 463 -0.55 -26.98 5.27
CA LEU A 463 0.35 -25.83 5.35
C LEU A 463 1.59 -26.31 6.14
N CYS A 464 2.79 -26.21 5.55
CA CYS A 464 4.06 -26.53 6.20
C CYS A 464 4.08 -26.07 7.66
N ALA A 465 4.08 -27.04 8.59
CA ALA A 465 4.13 -26.82 10.03
C ALA A 465 5.41 -26.08 10.49
N GLU A 466 6.41 -25.91 9.62
CA GLU A 466 7.68 -25.23 9.91
C GLU A 466 7.58 -23.70 10.05
N THR A 467 6.40 -23.09 9.83
CA THR A 467 6.28 -21.61 9.83
C THR A 467 5.65 -21.00 11.07
N VAL A 468 5.19 -21.79 12.05
CA VAL A 468 4.38 -21.28 13.18
C VAL A 468 5.17 -21.15 14.50
N SER A 469 6.36 -21.74 14.62
CA SER A 469 7.15 -21.72 15.88
C SER A 469 8.37 -20.78 15.89
N GLY A 470 8.55 -19.93 14.88
CA GLY A 470 9.79 -19.15 14.69
C GLY A 470 9.82 -17.72 15.25
N ILE A 471 8.72 -17.16 15.76
CA ILE A 471 8.65 -15.74 16.14
C ILE A 471 8.74 -15.57 17.66
N LEU A 472 9.82 -16.07 18.27
CA LEU A 472 10.19 -15.76 19.65
C LEU A 472 11.72 -15.86 19.82
N VAL A 473 12.50 -14.94 19.24
CA VAL A 473 13.86 -14.62 19.72
C VAL A 473 14.21 -13.15 19.43
N ASP A 474 14.39 -12.41 20.52
CA ASP A 474 15.41 -11.39 20.82
C ASP A 474 15.68 -10.20 19.85
N LEU A 475 15.61 -8.99 20.43
CA LEU A 475 15.76 -7.67 19.79
C LEU A 475 17.22 -7.24 19.60
N SER A 476 18.18 -8.17 19.59
CA SER A 476 19.57 -7.85 19.29
C SER A 476 20.19 -8.87 18.34
N GLY A 477 20.09 -8.55 17.05
CA GLY A 477 20.98 -9.01 16.00
C GLY A 477 20.81 -10.46 15.55
N PHE A 478 20.07 -10.70 14.47
CA PHE A 478 20.36 -11.80 13.55
C PHE A 478 19.89 -11.46 12.12
N ARG A 479 20.87 -11.20 11.25
CA ARG A 479 20.77 -11.55 9.83
C ARG A 479 20.75 -13.08 9.75
N SER A 480 19.73 -13.69 9.15
CA SER A 480 19.91 -14.97 8.46
C SER A 480 18.81 -15.24 7.43
N ASN A 481 19.23 -15.17 6.17
CA ASN A 481 18.74 -15.80 4.95
C ASN A 481 17.62 -16.85 5.07
N LYS A 482 16.40 -16.47 4.68
CA LYS A 482 15.71 -17.22 3.62
C LYS A 482 16.16 -16.59 2.30
N MET A 483 16.74 -17.38 1.39
CA MET A 483 17.10 -16.91 0.06
C MET A 483 15.83 -16.48 -0.68
N LEU A 484 15.45 -15.21 -0.53
CA LEU A 484 14.85 -14.45 -1.62
C LEU A 484 15.78 -14.64 -2.82
N GLN A 485 15.23 -15.04 -3.97
CA GLN A 485 16.02 -15.07 -5.20
C GLN A 485 16.47 -13.64 -5.51
N SER A 486 17.62 -13.24 -5.00
CA SER A 486 18.14 -11.88 -5.20
C SER A 486 18.45 -11.70 -6.69
N VAL A 487 17.90 -10.66 -7.31
CA VAL A 487 18.29 -10.26 -8.66
C VAL A 487 19.66 -9.57 -8.59
N LEU A 488 20.64 -10.04 -9.38
CA LEU A 488 21.99 -9.48 -9.43
C LEU A 488 21.99 -8.04 -9.95
N ASN A 489 21.20 -7.75 -10.98
CA ASN A 489 20.96 -6.41 -11.48
C ASN A 489 19.49 -6.03 -11.31
N ASP A 490 19.16 -5.36 -10.21
CA ASP A 490 17.79 -4.90 -9.90
C ASP A 490 17.49 -3.47 -10.40
N THR A 491 18.45 -2.84 -11.10
CA THR A 491 18.42 -1.42 -11.51
C THR A 491 17.13 -1.05 -12.23
N PHE A 492 16.63 -1.92 -13.11
CA PHE A 492 15.37 -1.71 -13.81
C PHE A 492 14.16 -1.63 -12.85
N LEU A 493 14.06 -2.54 -11.87
CA LEU A 493 12.96 -2.54 -10.89
C LEU A 493 13.04 -1.33 -9.97
N ARG A 494 14.24 -0.95 -9.53
CA ARG A 494 14.48 0.27 -8.74
C ARG A 494 14.06 1.52 -9.50
N ALA A 495 14.41 1.63 -10.79
CA ALA A 495 14.00 2.76 -11.61
C ALA A 495 12.46 2.83 -11.79
N LEU A 496 11.77 1.70 -11.92
CA LEU A 496 10.29 1.67 -11.95
C LEU A 496 9.65 2.14 -10.64
N LYS A 497 10.32 1.89 -9.50
CA LYS A 497 9.93 2.42 -8.18
C LYS A 497 10.38 3.87 -7.97
N ARG A 498 11.20 4.40 -8.87
CA ARG A 498 11.87 5.71 -8.81
C ARG A 498 12.81 5.82 -7.62
N GLU A 499 13.43 4.70 -7.28
CA GLU A 499 14.55 4.66 -6.35
C GLU A 499 15.83 5.10 -7.08
N PRO A 500 16.81 5.69 -6.36
CA PRO A 500 18.11 5.99 -6.92
C PRO A 500 18.76 4.74 -7.53
N THR A 501 19.43 4.91 -8.66
CA THR A 501 20.07 3.84 -9.44
C THR A 501 21.44 4.32 -9.91
N ASP A 502 22.39 3.41 -10.16
CA ASP A 502 23.78 3.81 -10.47
C ASP A 502 23.94 4.28 -11.93
N HIS A 503 23.01 3.87 -12.79
CA HIS A 503 22.92 4.26 -14.20
C HIS A 503 21.46 4.15 -14.65
N THR A 504 21.13 4.79 -15.77
CA THR A 504 19.79 4.68 -16.36
C THR A 504 19.64 3.27 -16.97
N PRO A 505 18.71 2.44 -16.48
CA PRO A 505 18.54 1.10 -17.01
C PRO A 505 17.99 1.13 -18.44
N VAL A 506 18.40 0.17 -19.26
CA VAL A 506 17.97 0.02 -20.65
C VAL A 506 17.51 -1.41 -20.96
N TRP A 507 16.37 -1.48 -21.64
CA TRP A 507 15.84 -2.66 -22.31
C TRP A 507 15.12 -2.20 -23.58
N LEU A 508 14.84 -3.10 -24.51
CA LEU A 508 14.37 -2.70 -25.85
C LEU A 508 12.99 -3.24 -26.20
N MET A 509 12.10 -2.40 -26.70
CA MET A 509 10.88 -2.88 -27.34
C MET A 509 11.23 -3.70 -28.60
N ARG A 510 10.63 -4.89 -28.74
CA ARG A 510 11.02 -5.90 -29.74
C ARG A 510 12.49 -6.34 -29.60
N GLN A 511 12.94 -6.51 -28.36
CA GLN A 511 14.31 -6.89 -27.97
C GLN A 511 14.86 -8.08 -28.77
N ALA A 512 14.08 -9.15 -28.90
CA ALA A 512 14.38 -10.25 -29.80
C ALA A 512 13.62 -10.03 -31.11
N GLY A 513 14.34 -9.91 -32.22
CA GLY A 513 13.71 -9.56 -33.49
C GLY A 513 14.60 -9.74 -34.70
N ARG A 514 14.02 -9.44 -35.87
CA ARG A 514 14.60 -9.69 -37.22
C ARG A 514 15.93 -8.97 -37.48
N TYR A 515 16.28 -7.99 -36.66
CA TYR A 515 17.56 -7.31 -36.75
C TYR A 515 18.74 -8.19 -36.29
N LEU A 516 18.47 -9.23 -35.48
CA LEU A 516 19.49 -10.15 -34.98
C LEU A 516 19.71 -11.35 -35.93
N PRO A 517 20.97 -11.65 -36.33
CA PRO A 517 21.28 -12.83 -37.14
C PRO A 517 20.88 -14.16 -36.48
N GLU A 518 21.09 -14.30 -35.17
CA GLU A 518 20.71 -15.47 -34.37
C GLU A 518 19.19 -15.68 -34.34
N TYR A 519 18.40 -14.62 -34.18
CA TYR A 519 16.95 -14.70 -34.25
C TYR A 519 16.49 -15.22 -35.62
N ASN A 520 17.07 -14.70 -36.71
CA ASN A 520 16.73 -15.13 -38.06
C ASN A 520 17.06 -16.60 -38.31
N ARG A 521 18.15 -17.13 -37.74
CA ARG A 521 18.49 -18.56 -37.81
C ARG A 521 17.45 -19.42 -37.09
N ILE A 522 17.03 -19.04 -35.88
CA ILE A 522 16.00 -19.80 -35.14
C ILE A 522 14.63 -19.68 -35.82
N ARG A 523 14.27 -18.50 -36.32
CA ARG A 523 13.05 -18.29 -37.09
C ARG A 523 12.99 -19.17 -38.35
N ALA A 524 14.12 -19.34 -39.04
CA ALA A 524 14.20 -20.24 -40.19
C ALA A 524 14.01 -21.72 -39.79
N ARG A 525 14.56 -22.13 -38.64
CA ARG A 525 14.40 -23.50 -38.11
C ARG A 525 12.97 -23.78 -37.63
N ALA A 526 12.33 -22.82 -37.00
CA ALA A 526 10.95 -22.95 -36.49
C ALA A 526 9.90 -23.03 -37.62
N GLY A 527 10.26 -22.67 -38.86
CA GLY A 527 9.39 -22.76 -40.04
C GLY A 527 8.31 -21.67 -40.14
N SER A 528 7.72 -21.25 -39.03
CA SER A 528 6.77 -20.13 -38.98
C SER A 528 6.93 -19.29 -37.71
N PHE A 529 6.44 -18.06 -37.74
CA PHE A 529 6.46 -17.19 -36.56
C PHE A 529 5.58 -17.72 -35.42
N LEU A 530 4.42 -18.31 -35.73
CA LEU A 530 3.57 -18.92 -34.70
C LEU A 530 4.23 -20.16 -34.08
N ALA A 531 4.89 -21.01 -34.88
CA ALA A 531 5.62 -22.15 -34.36
C ALA A 531 6.77 -21.72 -33.44
N LEU A 532 7.45 -20.61 -33.78
CA LEU A 532 8.46 -19.99 -32.92
C LEU A 532 7.85 -19.51 -31.58
N ALA A 533 6.74 -18.77 -31.63
CA ALA A 533 6.12 -18.17 -30.44
C ALA A 533 5.36 -19.19 -29.56
N LYS A 534 4.86 -20.29 -30.14
CA LYS A 534 4.12 -21.36 -29.43
C LYS A 534 5.02 -22.46 -28.87
N ASN A 535 6.32 -22.42 -29.13
CA ASN A 535 7.28 -23.37 -28.60
C ASN A 535 8.06 -22.72 -27.44
N PRO A 536 7.91 -23.20 -26.18
CA PRO A 536 8.58 -22.62 -25.02
C PRO A 536 10.11 -22.59 -25.12
N ASP A 537 10.72 -23.62 -25.71
CA ASP A 537 12.18 -23.72 -25.82
C ASP A 537 12.70 -22.67 -26.81
N TYR A 538 12.05 -22.52 -27.96
CA TYR A 538 12.40 -21.47 -28.93
C TYR A 538 12.13 -20.07 -28.38
N ALA A 539 10.99 -19.85 -27.72
CA ALA A 539 10.67 -18.57 -27.08
C ALA A 539 11.71 -18.21 -26.00
N THR A 540 12.16 -19.19 -25.22
CA THR A 540 13.21 -19.03 -24.21
C THR A 540 14.54 -18.67 -24.88
N GLU A 541 14.98 -19.45 -25.87
CA GLU A 541 16.24 -19.22 -26.56
C GLU A 541 16.29 -17.81 -27.16
N VAL A 542 15.26 -17.40 -27.91
CA VAL A 542 15.25 -16.07 -28.54
C VAL A 542 15.13 -14.94 -27.51
N THR A 543 14.48 -15.15 -26.37
CA THR A 543 14.42 -14.16 -25.29
C THR A 543 15.81 -13.86 -24.71
N LEU A 544 16.68 -14.88 -24.62
CA LEU A 544 18.02 -14.75 -24.06
C LEU A 544 19.04 -14.17 -25.05
N GLN A 545 18.86 -14.37 -26.36
CA GLN A 545 19.80 -13.92 -27.40
C GLN A 545 20.25 -12.45 -27.26
N PRO A 546 19.36 -11.47 -27.03
CA PRO A 546 19.78 -10.07 -26.87
C PRO A 546 20.62 -9.84 -25.60
N LEU A 547 20.39 -10.61 -24.52
CA LEU A 547 21.18 -10.52 -23.30
C LEU A 547 22.58 -11.11 -23.47
N GLU A 548 22.74 -12.09 -24.35
CA GLU A 548 24.07 -12.61 -24.71
C GLU A 548 24.86 -11.62 -25.58
N ARG A 549 24.17 -10.74 -26.30
CA ARG A 549 24.79 -9.76 -27.17
C ARG A 549 25.04 -8.41 -26.50
N TYR A 550 24.14 -7.98 -25.62
CA TYR A 550 24.16 -6.65 -25.02
C TYR A 550 23.97 -6.73 -23.50
N PRO A 551 24.60 -5.83 -22.72
CA PRO A 551 24.41 -5.76 -21.28
C PRO A 551 23.08 -5.07 -20.92
N LEU A 552 21.92 -5.63 -21.31
CA LEU A 552 20.62 -5.02 -20.99
C LEU A 552 20.26 -5.24 -19.52
N ASP A 553 19.47 -4.34 -18.95
CA ASP A 553 19.09 -4.35 -17.53
C ASP A 553 17.78 -5.10 -17.25
N ALA A 554 17.10 -5.60 -18.29
CA ALA A 554 15.92 -6.46 -18.19
C ALA A 554 15.79 -7.38 -19.41
N ALA A 555 15.19 -8.55 -19.19
CA ALA A 555 14.66 -9.41 -20.24
C ALA A 555 13.20 -9.04 -20.49
N ILE A 556 12.74 -9.11 -21.74
CA ILE A 556 11.30 -9.14 -22.05
C ILE A 556 10.97 -10.46 -22.74
N LEU A 557 9.92 -11.12 -22.26
CA LEU A 557 9.39 -12.34 -22.86
C LEU A 557 9.24 -12.18 -24.37
N PHE A 558 9.71 -13.15 -25.16
CA PHE A 558 9.33 -13.26 -26.56
C PHE A 558 7.96 -13.92 -26.70
N SER A 559 6.97 -13.14 -27.11
CA SER A 559 5.61 -13.61 -27.41
C SER A 559 5.00 -12.71 -28.49
N ASP A 560 3.77 -12.99 -28.89
CA ASP A 560 2.98 -12.13 -29.77
C ASP A 560 1.70 -11.66 -29.08
N ILE A 561 1.38 -10.38 -29.24
CA ILE A 561 0.19 -9.79 -28.61
C ILE A 561 -1.12 -10.41 -29.12
N LEU A 562 -1.12 -10.97 -30.34
CA LEU A 562 -2.31 -11.54 -30.98
C LEU A 562 -2.58 -12.99 -30.56
N THR A 563 -1.77 -13.55 -29.66
CA THR A 563 -2.02 -14.87 -29.04
C THR A 563 -3.34 -14.89 -28.26
N ILE A 564 -3.72 -13.80 -27.60
CA ILE A 564 -5.00 -13.70 -26.87
C ILE A 564 -6.19 -13.84 -27.85
N PRO A 565 -6.33 -13.02 -28.91
CA PRO A 565 -7.37 -13.23 -29.92
C PRO A 565 -7.34 -14.60 -30.60
N ASP A 566 -6.16 -15.19 -30.83
CA ASP A 566 -6.07 -16.55 -31.38
C ASP A 566 -6.67 -17.58 -30.42
N ALA A 567 -6.35 -17.47 -29.13
CA ALA A 567 -6.91 -18.31 -28.06
C ALA A 567 -8.43 -18.11 -27.85
N MET A 568 -8.95 -16.92 -28.16
CA MET A 568 -10.39 -16.66 -28.25
C MET A 568 -11.06 -17.32 -29.47
N GLY A 569 -10.27 -17.97 -30.33
CA GLY A 569 -10.74 -18.70 -31.48
C GLY A 569 -10.89 -17.82 -32.73
N LEU A 570 -10.24 -16.67 -32.87
CA LEU A 570 -10.40 -15.88 -34.10
C LEU A 570 -9.61 -16.47 -35.29
N GLY A 571 -8.70 -17.42 -35.04
CA GLY A 571 -7.97 -18.16 -36.06
C GLY A 571 -6.89 -17.30 -36.73
N LEU A 572 -5.77 -17.11 -36.03
CA LEU A 572 -4.65 -16.28 -36.48
C LEU A 572 -3.75 -17.03 -37.46
N SER A 573 -3.44 -16.39 -38.58
CA SER A 573 -2.38 -16.81 -39.51
C SER A 573 -1.43 -15.64 -39.81
N PHE A 574 -0.19 -15.97 -40.20
CA PHE A 574 0.78 -15.00 -40.69
C PHE A 574 1.16 -15.37 -42.11
N GLU A 575 0.71 -14.57 -43.08
CA GLU A 575 1.09 -14.75 -44.48
C GLU A 575 2.38 -13.99 -44.75
N THR A 576 3.31 -14.63 -45.46
CA THR A 576 4.61 -14.06 -45.78
C THR A 576 4.45 -12.80 -46.63
N GLY A 577 4.77 -11.64 -46.04
CA GLY A 577 4.68 -10.34 -46.71
C GLY A 577 3.40 -9.54 -46.43
N GLU A 578 2.33 -10.17 -45.93
CA GLU A 578 1.03 -9.51 -45.72
C GLU A 578 0.68 -9.22 -44.25
N GLY A 579 1.41 -9.80 -43.28
CA GLY A 579 1.17 -9.58 -41.85
C GLY A 579 0.13 -10.52 -41.25
N PRO A 580 -0.40 -10.22 -40.05
CA PRO A 580 -1.37 -11.09 -39.37
C PRO A 580 -2.75 -11.01 -40.04
N ARG A 581 -3.42 -12.16 -40.16
CA ARG A 581 -4.80 -12.31 -40.64
C ARG A 581 -5.62 -13.12 -39.65
N PHE A 582 -6.87 -12.72 -39.42
CA PHE A 582 -7.84 -13.50 -38.66
C PHE A 582 -8.91 -14.08 -39.58
N ALA A 583 -9.15 -15.39 -39.45
CA ALA A 583 -10.19 -16.09 -40.21
C ALA A 583 -11.62 -15.65 -39.81
N ARG A 584 -11.80 -15.21 -38.56
CA ARG A 584 -13.11 -14.86 -37.99
C ARG A 584 -13.08 -13.45 -37.36
N PRO A 585 -13.01 -12.37 -38.17
CA PRO A 585 -13.04 -11.01 -37.64
C PRO A 585 -14.41 -10.67 -37.04
N LEU A 586 -14.43 -9.76 -36.06
CA LEU A 586 -15.64 -9.34 -35.36
C LEU A 586 -16.34 -8.23 -36.14
N ARG A 587 -17.37 -8.57 -36.93
CA ARG A 587 -18.08 -7.60 -37.81
C ARG A 587 -19.56 -7.44 -37.48
N THR A 588 -20.15 -8.46 -36.87
CA THR A 588 -21.57 -8.50 -36.53
C THR A 588 -21.77 -8.72 -35.04
N GLU A 589 -22.96 -8.38 -34.54
CA GLU A 589 -23.35 -8.65 -33.15
C GLU A 589 -23.19 -10.14 -32.78
N ALA A 590 -23.55 -11.03 -33.71
CA ALA A 590 -23.41 -12.47 -33.51
C ALA A 590 -21.95 -12.91 -33.36
N ASP A 591 -21.00 -12.25 -34.02
CA ASP A 591 -19.57 -12.52 -33.85
C ASP A 591 -19.10 -12.12 -32.44
N ILE A 592 -19.58 -10.97 -31.97
CA ILE A 592 -19.22 -10.39 -30.67
C ILE A 592 -19.85 -11.18 -29.51
N ALA A 593 -21.08 -11.64 -29.68
CA ALA A 593 -21.78 -12.46 -28.69
C ALA A 593 -21.08 -13.80 -28.42
N ARG A 594 -20.31 -14.32 -29.38
CA ARG A 594 -19.50 -15.55 -29.22
C ARG A 594 -18.17 -15.33 -28.51
N LEU A 595 -17.75 -14.07 -28.33
CA LEU A 595 -16.47 -13.75 -27.72
C LEU A 595 -16.51 -14.04 -26.21
N ALA A 596 -15.48 -14.72 -25.71
CA ALA A 596 -15.31 -15.06 -24.30
C ALA A 596 -13.85 -14.96 -23.90
N VAL A 597 -13.58 -14.81 -22.60
CA VAL A 597 -12.23 -14.85 -22.05
C VAL A 597 -11.65 -16.25 -22.28
N PRO A 598 -10.47 -16.40 -22.90
CA PRO A 598 -9.89 -17.71 -23.15
C PRO A 598 -9.39 -18.35 -21.86
N ALA A 599 -9.46 -19.68 -21.77
CA ALA A 599 -8.93 -20.44 -20.65
C ALA A 599 -7.39 -20.50 -20.73
N ILE A 600 -6.73 -19.49 -20.15
CA ILE A 600 -5.28 -19.24 -20.26
C ILE A 600 -4.45 -20.51 -20.06
N ASP A 601 -4.71 -21.27 -18.99
CA ASP A 601 -3.95 -22.46 -18.61
C ASP A 601 -4.02 -23.60 -19.65
N SER A 602 -5.01 -23.60 -20.53
CA SER A 602 -5.19 -24.64 -21.56
C SER A 602 -4.87 -24.18 -22.97
N THR A 603 -5.11 -22.90 -23.29
CA THR A 603 -4.94 -22.36 -24.65
C THR A 603 -3.64 -21.59 -24.82
N LEU A 604 -3.03 -21.13 -23.73
CA LEU A 604 -1.85 -20.26 -23.72
C LEU A 604 -0.76 -20.76 -22.74
N SER A 605 -0.83 -22.01 -22.28
CA SER A 605 0.15 -22.60 -21.35
C SER A 605 1.60 -22.49 -21.84
N TYR A 606 1.81 -22.57 -23.16
CA TYR A 606 3.14 -22.41 -23.75
C TYR A 606 3.79 -21.06 -23.41
N VAL A 607 3.00 -20.02 -23.12
CA VAL A 607 3.52 -18.72 -22.68
C VAL A 607 3.99 -18.79 -21.23
N THR A 608 3.18 -19.37 -20.33
CA THR A 608 3.56 -19.52 -18.92
C THR A 608 4.72 -20.49 -18.74
N ASP A 609 4.80 -21.52 -19.59
CA ASP A 609 5.92 -22.45 -19.67
C ASP A 609 7.19 -21.71 -20.11
N ALA A 610 7.10 -20.87 -21.16
CA ALA A 610 8.22 -20.04 -21.59
C ALA A 610 8.69 -19.07 -20.49
N VAL A 611 7.77 -18.38 -19.80
CA VAL A 611 8.11 -17.50 -18.66
C VAL A 611 8.86 -18.28 -17.59
N THR A 612 8.35 -19.45 -17.20
CA THR A 612 8.97 -20.32 -16.19
C THR A 612 10.36 -20.80 -16.64
N GLN A 613 10.51 -21.18 -17.91
CA GLN A 613 11.80 -21.61 -18.47
C GLN A 613 12.81 -20.45 -18.53
N ILE A 614 12.40 -19.27 -19.00
CA ILE A 614 13.25 -18.07 -19.04
C ILE A 614 13.70 -17.70 -17.62
N ARG A 615 12.79 -17.75 -16.64
CA ARG A 615 13.11 -17.52 -15.23
C ARG A 615 14.21 -18.45 -14.72
N ARG A 616 14.11 -19.74 -15.03
CA ARG A 616 15.13 -20.72 -14.68
C ARG A 616 16.45 -20.43 -15.40
N ALA A 617 16.41 -20.13 -16.69
CA ALA A 617 17.60 -19.86 -17.49
C ALA A 617 18.34 -18.57 -17.08
N LEU A 618 17.61 -17.57 -16.56
CA LEU A 618 18.19 -16.35 -15.99
C LEU A 618 18.76 -16.57 -14.58
N THR A 619 18.51 -17.70 -13.94
CA THR A 619 18.92 -17.97 -12.55
C THR A 619 20.18 -18.82 -12.52
N ASN A 620 21.21 -18.35 -11.82
CA ASN A 620 22.47 -19.07 -11.67
C ASN A 620 22.37 -20.19 -10.61
N ALA A 621 23.44 -20.97 -10.44
CA ALA A 621 23.50 -22.08 -9.48
C ALA A 621 23.29 -21.67 -8.01
N ASN A 622 23.51 -20.39 -7.68
CA ASN A 622 23.31 -19.83 -6.34
C ASN A 622 21.87 -19.30 -6.13
N GLY A 623 20.96 -19.54 -7.08
CA GLY A 623 19.58 -19.05 -7.01
C GLY A 623 19.42 -17.55 -7.28
N GLN A 624 20.46 -16.89 -7.81
CA GLN A 624 20.42 -15.46 -8.12
C GLN A 624 20.10 -15.25 -9.59
N GLN A 625 19.17 -14.35 -9.87
CA GLN A 625 18.74 -14.06 -11.22
C GLN A 625 19.58 -12.95 -11.86
N ARG A 626 20.02 -13.12 -13.10
CA ARG A 626 20.86 -12.15 -13.83
C ARG A 626 20.20 -10.77 -13.96
N VAL A 627 19.00 -10.73 -14.50
CA VAL A 627 18.18 -9.51 -14.73
C VAL A 627 16.69 -9.84 -14.57
N PRO A 628 15.82 -8.85 -14.27
CA PRO A 628 14.39 -9.04 -14.16
C PRO A 628 13.75 -9.47 -15.49
N LEU A 629 12.62 -10.19 -15.40
CA LEU A 629 11.82 -10.59 -16.57
C LEU A 629 10.53 -9.77 -16.67
N ILE A 630 10.32 -9.15 -17.83
CA ILE A 630 9.13 -8.39 -18.18
C ILE A 630 8.16 -9.30 -18.95
N GLY A 631 6.97 -9.51 -18.39
CA GLY A 631 5.81 -10.03 -19.10
C GLY A 631 5.10 -8.90 -19.87
N PHE A 632 4.31 -9.23 -20.88
CA PHE A 632 3.59 -8.20 -21.62
C PHE A 632 2.33 -8.67 -22.33
N SER A 633 1.51 -7.70 -22.74
CA SER A 633 0.35 -7.90 -23.61
C SER A 633 0.05 -6.64 -24.43
N GLY A 634 -0.75 -6.79 -25.48
CA GLY A 634 -1.37 -5.66 -26.16
C GLY A 634 -2.49 -5.05 -25.33
N SER A 635 -2.74 -3.75 -25.48
CA SER A 635 -3.88 -3.09 -24.84
C SER A 635 -5.21 -3.64 -25.37
N PRO A 636 -6.31 -3.55 -24.60
CA PRO A 636 -7.63 -3.97 -25.07
C PRO A 636 -8.03 -3.31 -26.40
N TRP A 637 -7.71 -2.02 -26.57
CA TRP A 637 -7.93 -1.27 -27.81
C TRP A 637 -7.08 -1.79 -28.96
N THR A 638 -5.77 -1.99 -28.74
CA THR A 638 -4.86 -2.51 -29.76
C THR A 638 -5.31 -3.89 -30.24
N LEU A 639 -5.75 -4.78 -29.34
CA LEU A 639 -6.30 -6.07 -29.73
C LEU A 639 -7.61 -5.92 -30.53
N ALA A 640 -8.53 -5.07 -30.08
CA ALA A 640 -9.80 -4.82 -30.76
C ALA A 640 -9.58 -4.33 -32.21
N CYS A 641 -8.57 -3.50 -32.45
CA CYS A 641 -8.18 -3.07 -33.80
C CYS A 641 -7.94 -4.27 -34.73
N TYR A 642 -7.12 -5.25 -34.33
CA TYR A 642 -6.87 -6.41 -35.18
C TYR A 642 -8.07 -7.35 -35.27
N MET A 643 -8.81 -7.52 -34.18
CA MET A 643 -9.97 -8.42 -34.10
C MET A 643 -11.11 -7.97 -35.03
N VAL A 644 -11.35 -6.66 -35.15
CA VAL A 644 -12.41 -6.11 -36.00
C VAL A 644 -11.95 -5.95 -37.44
N GLU A 645 -10.73 -5.46 -37.69
CA GLU A 645 -10.21 -5.31 -39.06
C GLU A 645 -9.95 -6.68 -39.72
N GLY A 646 -9.60 -7.69 -38.92
CA GLY A 646 -9.15 -8.99 -39.39
C GLY A 646 -7.67 -9.05 -39.76
N GLY A 647 -6.90 -8.02 -39.40
CA GLY A 647 -5.46 -7.91 -39.69
C GLY A 647 -4.92 -6.51 -39.43
N GLY A 648 -3.72 -6.23 -39.92
CA GLY A 648 -3.15 -4.87 -39.90
C GLY A 648 -3.94 -3.90 -40.79
N SER A 649 -3.97 -2.61 -40.41
CA SER A 649 -4.67 -1.56 -41.15
C SER A 649 -3.94 -0.23 -40.96
N ASP A 650 -3.86 0.59 -42.00
CA ASP A 650 -3.18 1.89 -41.93
C ASP A 650 -4.02 2.95 -41.21
N ASN A 651 -5.34 2.75 -41.15
CA ASN A 651 -6.28 3.75 -40.65
C ASN A 651 -7.39 3.20 -39.75
N PHE A 652 -7.51 1.87 -39.65
CA PHE A 652 -8.46 1.19 -38.76
C PHE A 652 -9.92 1.65 -38.97
N ARG A 653 -10.35 1.75 -40.24
CA ARG A 653 -11.67 2.31 -40.61
C ARG A 653 -12.83 1.52 -40.00
N LEU A 654 -12.76 0.19 -39.95
CA LEU A 654 -13.87 -0.66 -39.53
C LEU A 654 -14.11 -0.52 -38.02
N VAL A 655 -13.05 -0.64 -37.21
CA VAL A 655 -13.17 -0.48 -35.75
C VAL A 655 -13.54 0.94 -35.35
N LYS A 656 -13.03 1.95 -36.07
CA LYS A 656 -13.40 3.35 -35.83
C LYS A 656 -14.84 3.64 -36.26
N ALA A 657 -15.32 3.07 -37.36
CA ALA A 657 -16.73 3.18 -37.73
C ALA A 657 -17.63 2.51 -36.68
N MET A 658 -17.26 1.32 -36.18
CA MET A 658 -17.97 0.63 -35.11
C MET A 658 -18.05 1.47 -33.83
N LEU A 659 -16.97 2.17 -33.46
CA LEU A 659 -16.96 3.10 -32.33
C LEU A 659 -18.07 4.15 -32.41
N TYR A 660 -18.36 4.69 -33.59
CA TYR A 660 -19.38 5.72 -33.78
C TYR A 660 -20.78 5.16 -34.04
N GLN A 661 -20.88 4.05 -34.77
CA GLN A 661 -22.17 3.49 -35.19
C GLN A 661 -22.76 2.54 -34.14
N HIS A 662 -21.90 1.75 -33.49
CA HIS A 662 -22.27 0.69 -32.56
C HIS A 662 -21.37 0.70 -31.31
N PRO A 663 -21.34 1.78 -30.52
CA PRO A 663 -20.44 1.90 -29.37
C PRO A 663 -20.61 0.77 -28.34
N ALA A 664 -21.83 0.26 -28.15
CA ALA A 664 -22.11 -0.86 -27.24
C ALA A 664 -21.39 -2.15 -27.67
N TRP A 665 -21.30 -2.42 -28.97
CA TRP A 665 -20.59 -3.57 -29.51
C TRP A 665 -19.09 -3.46 -29.21
N LEU A 666 -18.51 -2.29 -29.44
CA LEU A 666 -17.09 -2.06 -29.15
C LEU A 666 -16.81 -2.12 -27.64
N HIS A 667 -17.67 -1.56 -26.80
CA HIS A 667 -17.55 -1.69 -25.34
C HIS A 667 -17.54 -3.17 -24.91
N ARG A 668 -18.41 -4.02 -25.48
CA ARG A 668 -18.42 -5.46 -25.20
C ARG A 668 -17.10 -6.15 -25.59
N ILE A 669 -16.55 -5.82 -26.77
CA ILE A 669 -15.24 -6.35 -27.20
C ILE A 669 -14.15 -5.93 -26.22
N LEU A 670 -14.11 -4.65 -25.85
CA LEU A 670 -13.09 -4.10 -24.97
C LEU A 670 -13.18 -4.62 -23.53
N GLU A 671 -14.38 -4.88 -23.01
CA GLU A 671 -14.59 -5.54 -21.71
C GLU A 671 -13.97 -6.94 -21.69
N ILE A 672 -14.27 -7.76 -22.70
CA ILE A 672 -13.72 -9.13 -22.78
C ILE A 672 -12.20 -9.06 -22.98
N ASN A 673 -11.71 -8.17 -23.84
CA ASN A 673 -10.27 -7.98 -24.02
C ASN A 673 -9.59 -7.54 -22.73
N ALA A 674 -10.18 -6.62 -21.94
CA ALA A 674 -9.61 -6.20 -20.67
C ALA A 674 -9.53 -7.37 -19.66
N GLN A 675 -10.58 -8.18 -19.57
CA GLN A 675 -10.57 -9.38 -18.72
C GLN A 675 -9.52 -10.40 -19.18
N ALA A 676 -9.41 -10.64 -20.49
CA ALA A 676 -8.45 -11.59 -21.04
C ALA A 676 -7.00 -11.09 -20.91
N VAL A 677 -6.74 -9.81 -21.11
CA VAL A 677 -5.43 -9.20 -20.92
C VAL A 677 -5.02 -9.28 -19.44
N ALA A 678 -5.93 -8.98 -18.50
CA ALA A 678 -5.65 -9.11 -17.08
C ALA A 678 -5.35 -10.57 -16.68
N ALA A 679 -6.17 -11.52 -17.12
CA ALA A 679 -5.95 -12.95 -16.86
C ALA A 679 -4.61 -13.43 -17.44
N TYR A 680 -4.30 -13.05 -18.68
CA TYR A 680 -3.05 -13.42 -19.35
C TYR A 680 -1.81 -12.83 -18.67
N LEU A 681 -1.85 -11.55 -18.26
CA LEU A 681 -0.76 -10.93 -17.52
C LEU A 681 -0.61 -11.51 -16.12
N ASN A 682 -1.71 -11.80 -15.41
CA ASN A 682 -1.65 -12.47 -14.11
C ASN A 682 -1.03 -13.86 -14.20
N ALA A 683 -1.34 -14.63 -15.25
CA ALA A 683 -0.71 -15.93 -15.47
C ALA A 683 0.80 -15.80 -15.73
N GLN A 684 1.24 -14.76 -16.45
CA GLN A 684 2.68 -14.47 -16.60
C GLN A 684 3.32 -14.07 -15.27
N ILE A 685 2.64 -13.29 -14.42
CA ILE A 685 3.10 -12.95 -13.08
C ILE A 685 3.26 -14.23 -12.26
N ASP A 686 2.24 -15.08 -12.22
CA ASP A 686 2.28 -16.35 -11.48
C ASP A 686 3.44 -17.24 -11.93
N ALA A 687 3.71 -17.29 -13.24
CA ALA A 687 4.84 -18.00 -13.83
C ALA A 687 6.22 -17.36 -13.55
N GLY A 688 6.25 -16.12 -13.03
CA GLY A 688 7.46 -15.47 -12.50
C GLY A 688 7.85 -14.14 -13.16
N ALA A 689 7.00 -13.52 -13.97
CA ALA A 689 7.26 -12.16 -14.46
C ALA A 689 7.33 -11.17 -13.29
N GLN A 690 8.38 -10.34 -13.26
CA GLN A 690 8.66 -9.38 -12.18
C GLN A 690 8.22 -7.96 -12.51
N ALA A 691 7.91 -7.68 -13.77
CA ALA A 691 7.23 -6.48 -14.21
C ALA A 691 6.30 -6.88 -15.37
N VAL A 692 5.23 -6.12 -15.58
CA VAL A 692 4.35 -6.34 -16.74
C VAL A 692 4.12 -5.07 -17.53
N MET A 693 3.99 -5.22 -18.84
CA MET A 693 3.78 -4.10 -19.75
C MET A 693 2.52 -4.24 -20.60
N ILE A 694 1.76 -3.15 -20.69
CA ILE A 694 0.60 -3.02 -21.59
C ILE A 694 1.00 -2.12 -22.75
N PHE A 695 1.04 -2.69 -23.95
CA PHE A 695 1.40 -2.00 -25.19
C PHE A 695 0.16 -1.51 -25.93
N ASP A 696 -0.08 -0.20 -25.90
CA ASP A 696 -1.12 0.44 -26.71
C ASP A 696 -0.53 1.10 -27.96
N THR A 697 -0.24 0.29 -28.97
CA THR A 697 0.33 0.75 -30.25
C THR A 697 -0.62 1.67 -31.00
N TRP A 698 -1.93 1.52 -30.81
CA TRP A 698 -2.95 2.22 -31.61
C TRP A 698 -3.76 3.25 -30.82
N GLY A 699 -3.44 3.50 -29.56
CA GLY A 699 -4.17 4.47 -28.71
C GLY A 699 -4.18 5.88 -29.28
N GLY A 700 -3.04 6.38 -29.77
CA GLY A 700 -2.93 7.69 -30.41
C GLY A 700 -3.63 7.81 -31.77
N ALA A 701 -4.22 6.72 -32.29
CA ALA A 701 -5.06 6.79 -33.48
C ALA A 701 -6.50 7.26 -33.17
N LEU A 702 -6.87 7.37 -31.88
CA LEU A 702 -8.16 7.86 -31.42
C LEU A 702 -8.15 9.38 -31.24
N ALA A 703 -9.32 10.01 -31.44
CA ALA A 703 -9.53 11.40 -31.08
C ALA A 703 -9.56 11.57 -29.55
N ASP A 704 -9.31 12.79 -29.08
CA ASP A 704 -9.53 13.15 -27.68
C ASP A 704 -10.99 12.90 -27.27
N GLY A 705 -11.21 12.54 -26.01
CA GLY A 705 -12.45 11.97 -25.48
C GLY A 705 -12.67 10.50 -25.86
N LYS A 706 -12.37 10.11 -27.11
CA LYS A 706 -12.48 8.71 -27.56
C LYS A 706 -11.34 7.84 -27.04
N PHE A 707 -10.13 8.38 -26.95
CA PHE A 707 -9.02 7.72 -26.27
C PHE A 707 -9.39 7.32 -24.84
N GLN A 708 -9.95 8.27 -24.07
CA GLN A 708 -10.32 8.05 -22.67
C GLN A 708 -11.40 6.98 -22.55
N GLN A 709 -12.42 7.04 -23.39
CA GLN A 709 -13.57 6.13 -23.36
C GLN A 709 -13.23 4.71 -23.83
N PHE A 710 -12.45 4.56 -24.90
CA PHE A 710 -12.28 3.27 -25.59
C PHE A 710 -10.89 2.65 -25.44
N SER A 711 -9.87 3.40 -25.00
CA SER A 711 -8.56 2.81 -24.66
C SER A 711 -8.21 2.95 -23.18
N LEU A 712 -8.18 4.19 -22.65
CA LEU A 712 -7.70 4.45 -21.30
C LEU A 712 -8.55 3.76 -20.22
N ALA A 713 -9.88 3.83 -20.34
CA ALA A 713 -10.80 3.19 -19.40
C ALA A 713 -10.56 1.68 -19.28
N TYR A 714 -10.26 1.02 -20.39
CA TYR A 714 -10.04 -0.43 -20.43
C TYR A 714 -8.62 -0.81 -20.03
N THR A 715 -7.63 0.03 -20.32
CA THR A 715 -6.29 -0.11 -19.76
C THR A 715 -6.31 0.03 -18.23
N LYS A 716 -7.09 0.98 -17.70
CA LYS A 716 -7.34 1.12 -16.26
C LYS A 716 -8.02 -0.12 -15.69
N ALA A 717 -9.02 -0.67 -16.37
CA ALA A 717 -9.71 -1.89 -15.95
C ALA A 717 -8.75 -3.10 -15.88
N VAL A 718 -7.82 -3.24 -16.84
CA VAL A 718 -6.75 -4.23 -16.76
C VAL A 718 -5.94 -4.02 -15.49
N ILE A 719 -5.41 -2.82 -15.27
CA ILE A 719 -4.54 -2.49 -14.12
C ILE A 719 -5.20 -2.80 -12.78
N GLN A 720 -6.50 -2.50 -12.64
CA GLN A 720 -7.26 -2.76 -11.41
C GLN A 720 -7.43 -4.26 -11.11
N ASN A 721 -7.29 -5.13 -12.11
CA ASN A 721 -7.41 -6.59 -11.97
C ASN A 721 -6.05 -7.30 -12.01
N LEU A 722 -4.93 -6.57 -12.08
CA LEU A 722 -3.59 -7.17 -12.03
C LEU A 722 -3.17 -7.49 -10.60
N LYS A 723 -2.52 -8.64 -10.43
CA LYS A 723 -1.73 -8.97 -9.24
C LYS A 723 -0.63 -7.91 -9.11
N ARG A 724 -0.57 -7.24 -7.96
CA ARG A 724 0.38 -6.14 -7.67
C ARG A 724 1.56 -6.59 -6.85
N GLU A 725 1.50 -7.81 -6.33
CA GLU A 725 2.52 -8.47 -5.53
C GLU A 725 2.52 -9.96 -5.87
N HIS A 726 3.71 -10.55 -5.94
CA HIS A 726 3.89 -12.00 -6.08
C HIS A 726 5.14 -12.42 -5.32
N ASN A 727 5.06 -13.50 -4.55
CA ASN A 727 6.15 -14.00 -3.70
C ASN A 727 6.79 -12.92 -2.78
N GLY A 728 6.00 -11.97 -2.29
CA GLY A 728 6.48 -10.88 -1.41
C GLY A 728 7.15 -9.71 -2.13
N GLU A 729 7.20 -9.72 -3.46
CA GLU A 729 7.76 -8.63 -4.28
C GLU A 729 6.65 -7.89 -5.02
N GLN A 730 6.74 -6.55 -5.07
CA GLN A 730 5.84 -5.74 -5.89
C GLN A 730 6.09 -5.97 -7.38
N VAL A 731 5.01 -6.09 -8.14
CA VAL A 731 5.05 -6.24 -9.61
C VAL A 731 4.65 -4.91 -10.26
N PRO A 732 5.62 -4.07 -10.68
CA PRO A 732 5.35 -2.82 -11.36
C PRO A 732 4.70 -3.03 -12.73
N VAL A 733 3.82 -2.08 -13.10
CA VAL A 733 3.12 -2.08 -14.38
C VAL A 733 3.56 -0.89 -15.24
N ILE A 734 3.91 -1.17 -16.49
CA ILE A 734 4.31 -0.17 -17.49
C ILE A 734 3.19 -0.01 -18.51
N VAL A 735 2.78 1.23 -18.78
CA VAL A 735 1.82 1.55 -19.84
C VAL A 735 2.51 2.35 -20.91
N PHE A 736 2.55 1.84 -22.14
CA PHE A 736 3.01 2.59 -23.30
C PHE A 736 1.85 2.87 -24.23
N THR A 737 1.72 4.13 -24.66
CA THR A 737 0.72 4.53 -25.66
C THR A 737 1.39 5.34 -26.74
N LYS A 738 1.48 4.78 -27.96
CA LYS A 738 2.01 5.51 -29.11
C LYS A 738 1.05 6.64 -29.48
N GLY A 739 1.57 7.85 -29.65
CA GLY A 739 0.81 9.09 -29.82
C GLY A 739 0.10 9.55 -28.54
N GLY A 740 0.49 9.02 -27.37
CA GLY A 740 -0.17 9.28 -26.09
C GLY A 740 0.25 10.57 -25.37
N GLY A 741 1.23 11.30 -25.92
CA GLY A 741 1.87 12.44 -25.24
C GLY A 741 0.94 13.60 -24.86
N GLN A 742 -0.22 13.72 -25.47
CA GLN A 742 -1.22 14.72 -25.07
C GLN A 742 -1.97 14.34 -23.78
N TRP A 743 -2.00 13.05 -23.41
CA TRP A 743 -2.78 12.51 -22.29
C TRP A 743 -1.92 12.01 -21.12
N LEU A 744 -0.68 12.51 -20.97
CA LEU A 744 0.28 12.00 -19.98
C LEU A 744 -0.27 11.97 -18.55
N GLU A 745 -0.96 13.01 -18.11
CA GLU A 745 -1.50 13.11 -16.76
C GLU A 745 -2.62 12.10 -16.53
N ALA A 746 -3.43 11.84 -17.56
CA ALA A 746 -4.52 10.87 -17.53
C ALA A 746 -3.96 9.43 -17.52
N ILE A 747 -2.94 9.15 -18.32
CA ILE A 747 -2.23 7.86 -18.32
C ILE A 747 -1.50 7.65 -16.99
N ALA A 748 -0.86 8.66 -16.42
CA ALA A 748 -0.21 8.56 -15.11
C ALA A 748 -1.22 8.29 -13.97
N ALA A 749 -2.48 8.72 -14.12
CA ALA A 749 -3.50 8.60 -13.09
C ALA A 749 -4.18 7.22 -12.99
N ILE A 750 -3.95 6.29 -13.93
CA ILE A 750 -4.66 4.99 -13.94
C ILE A 750 -3.99 3.90 -13.07
N GLY A 751 -2.91 4.22 -12.36
CA GLY A 751 -2.24 3.29 -11.44
C GLY A 751 -1.05 2.50 -12.03
N ALA A 752 -0.47 2.97 -13.14
CA ALA A 752 0.79 2.46 -13.67
C ALA A 752 1.98 2.94 -12.82
N GLN A 753 3.08 2.17 -12.79
CA GLN A 753 4.35 2.58 -12.16
C GLN A 753 5.20 3.39 -13.14
N ALA A 754 5.10 3.08 -14.43
CA ALA A 754 5.82 3.82 -15.46
C ALA A 754 4.95 4.10 -16.68
N VAL A 755 5.20 5.26 -17.30
CA VAL A 755 4.58 5.66 -18.57
C VAL A 755 5.64 5.66 -19.66
N GLY A 756 5.40 4.86 -20.69
CA GLY A 756 6.20 4.78 -21.90
C GLY A 756 5.86 5.92 -22.86
N LEU A 757 6.88 6.55 -23.41
CA LEU A 757 6.81 7.72 -24.29
C LEU A 757 7.35 7.37 -25.68
N ASP A 758 6.69 7.86 -26.72
CA ASP A 758 7.22 7.83 -28.08
C ASP A 758 8.09 9.06 -28.39
N TRP A 759 8.79 9.03 -29.52
CA TRP A 759 9.77 10.03 -29.94
C TRP A 759 9.20 11.44 -30.18
N THR A 760 7.88 11.60 -30.24
CA THR A 760 7.24 12.91 -30.42
C THR A 760 7.15 13.72 -29.13
N VAL A 761 7.46 13.10 -27.98
CA VAL A 761 7.32 13.72 -26.66
C VAL A 761 8.67 14.20 -26.14
N ASN A 762 8.80 15.46 -25.75
CA ASN A 762 10.02 15.89 -25.05
C ASN A 762 10.04 15.33 -23.61
N LEU A 763 11.15 14.67 -23.25
CA LEU A 763 11.26 13.95 -21.99
C LEU A 763 11.26 14.88 -20.76
N ALA A 764 11.90 16.05 -20.83
CA ALA A 764 11.86 17.05 -19.75
C ALA A 764 10.42 17.52 -19.47
N ARG A 765 9.67 17.85 -20.54
CA ARG A 765 8.27 18.29 -20.43
C ARG A 765 7.36 17.18 -19.93
N ALA A 766 7.60 15.93 -20.34
CA ALA A 766 6.85 14.81 -19.80
C ALA A 766 7.05 14.68 -18.29
N ARG A 767 8.29 14.79 -17.82
CA ARG A 767 8.63 14.75 -16.38
C ARG A 767 7.95 15.87 -15.61
N GLU A 768 7.97 17.09 -16.13
CA GLU A 768 7.28 18.25 -15.52
C GLU A 768 5.77 17.99 -15.36
N ARG A 769 5.12 17.46 -16.41
CA ARG A 769 3.66 17.20 -16.42
C ARG A 769 3.23 16.06 -15.50
N VAL A 770 4.02 14.98 -15.43
CA VAL A 770 3.68 13.85 -14.55
C VAL A 770 4.14 14.06 -13.12
N GLY A 771 5.14 14.93 -12.88
CA GLY A 771 5.74 15.16 -11.58
C GLY A 771 6.33 13.87 -10.99
N HIS A 772 6.23 13.71 -9.67
CA HIS A 772 6.63 12.48 -8.97
C HIS A 772 5.48 11.46 -8.89
N ARG A 773 4.70 11.25 -9.95
CA ARG A 773 3.60 10.25 -9.95
C ARG A 773 3.98 8.89 -10.53
N VAL A 774 4.83 8.88 -11.56
CA VAL A 774 5.26 7.67 -12.30
C VAL A 774 6.70 7.81 -12.76
N ALA A 775 7.37 6.69 -13.01
CA ALA A 775 8.60 6.66 -13.79
C ALA A 775 8.29 6.93 -15.29
N LEU A 776 9.29 7.36 -16.05
CA LEU A 776 9.18 7.56 -17.49
C LEU A 776 10.12 6.62 -18.24
N GLN A 777 9.58 6.00 -19.29
CA GLN A 777 10.33 5.11 -20.17
C GLN A 777 10.34 5.63 -21.60
N GLY A 778 11.49 5.64 -22.26
CA GLY A 778 11.62 6.09 -23.65
C GLY A 778 12.74 7.11 -23.82
N ASN A 779 12.79 7.87 -24.90
CA ASN A 779 11.85 7.85 -26.03
C ASN A 779 12.55 7.92 -27.39
N LEU A 780 13.77 7.39 -27.49
CA LEU A 780 14.63 7.50 -28.68
C LEU A 780 13.89 7.07 -29.95
N ASP A 781 13.92 7.90 -31.00
CA ASP A 781 13.39 7.52 -32.30
C ASP A 781 14.13 6.26 -32.82
N PRO A 782 13.44 5.13 -33.08
CA PRO A 782 14.08 3.91 -33.57
C PRO A 782 14.90 4.12 -34.85
N THR A 783 14.59 5.15 -35.64
CA THR A 783 15.32 5.48 -36.87
C THR A 783 16.72 6.02 -36.62
N VAL A 784 17.02 6.55 -35.43
CA VAL A 784 18.37 6.99 -35.03
C VAL A 784 19.38 5.85 -35.13
N LEU A 785 18.94 4.59 -34.94
CA LEU A 785 19.82 3.42 -35.06
C LEU A 785 20.29 3.13 -36.50
N PHE A 786 19.85 3.90 -37.50
CA PHE A 786 20.42 3.87 -38.85
C PHE A 786 21.46 4.96 -39.10
N ALA A 787 21.65 5.88 -38.15
CA ALA A 787 22.64 6.94 -38.24
C ALA A 787 24.05 6.43 -37.91
N SER A 788 25.05 7.31 -38.01
CA SER A 788 26.42 6.97 -37.62
C SER A 788 26.52 6.75 -36.09
N PRO A 789 27.52 5.98 -35.61
CA PRO A 789 27.75 5.78 -34.18
C PRO A 789 27.83 7.09 -33.39
N ALA A 790 28.50 8.11 -33.93
CA ALA A 790 28.59 9.43 -33.31
C ALA A 790 27.23 10.12 -33.16
N ALA A 791 26.35 10.00 -34.17
CA ALA A 791 25.00 10.55 -34.10
C ALA A 791 24.13 9.80 -33.09
N ILE A 792 24.26 8.46 -33.03
CA ILE A 792 23.58 7.63 -32.03
C ILE A 792 23.98 8.07 -30.63
N ARG A 793 25.29 8.20 -30.34
CA ARG A 793 25.77 8.66 -29.03
C ARG A 793 25.24 10.06 -28.69
N ALA A 794 25.25 10.98 -29.66
CA ALA A 794 24.75 12.34 -29.46
C ALA A 794 23.26 12.38 -29.08
N GLU A 795 22.41 11.60 -29.76
CA GLU A 795 20.98 11.52 -29.44
C GLU A 795 20.71 10.83 -28.09
N VAL A 796 21.50 9.80 -27.75
CA VAL A 796 21.42 9.17 -26.42
C VAL A 796 21.72 10.19 -25.32
N ARG A 797 22.79 10.98 -25.45
CA ARG A 797 23.14 12.05 -24.50
C ARG A 797 22.05 13.09 -24.40
N SER A 798 21.54 13.57 -25.53
CA SER A 798 20.45 14.56 -25.60
C SER A 798 19.22 14.13 -24.78
N ILE A 799 18.82 12.86 -24.88
CA ILE A 799 17.71 12.32 -24.09
C ILE A 799 18.05 12.23 -22.60
N LEU A 800 19.25 11.72 -22.27
CA LEU A 800 19.70 11.60 -20.88
C LEU A 800 19.81 12.98 -20.20
N ASP A 801 20.39 13.97 -20.87
CA ASP A 801 20.48 15.36 -20.42
C ASP A 801 19.09 15.99 -20.27
N SER A 802 18.18 15.71 -21.20
CA SER A 802 16.80 16.18 -21.10
C SER A 802 16.07 15.61 -19.88
N TYR A 803 16.39 14.38 -19.45
CA TYR A 803 15.84 13.84 -18.20
C TYR A 803 16.58 14.38 -16.98
N GLY A 804 17.90 14.51 -17.02
CA GLY A 804 18.75 14.90 -15.89
C GLY A 804 19.07 13.74 -14.93
N ASP A 805 19.51 14.10 -13.72
CA ASP A 805 20.06 13.22 -12.67
C ASP A 805 19.02 12.52 -11.78
N GLN A 806 17.75 12.83 -11.97
CA GLN A 806 16.67 12.37 -11.10
C GLN A 806 16.40 10.86 -11.26
N ALA A 807 15.85 10.24 -10.21
CA ALA A 807 15.39 8.86 -10.28
C ALA A 807 14.15 8.72 -11.19
N GLY A 808 13.87 7.50 -11.66
CA GLY A 808 12.65 7.20 -12.42
C GLY A 808 12.77 7.21 -13.95
N HIS A 809 13.98 7.31 -14.50
CA HIS A 809 14.20 7.16 -15.94
C HIS A 809 14.52 5.70 -16.30
N ILE A 810 13.83 5.16 -17.30
CA ILE A 810 14.22 3.94 -18.01
C ILE A 810 14.47 4.29 -19.47
N PHE A 811 15.69 4.10 -19.96
CA PHE A 811 15.99 4.37 -21.36
C PHE A 811 15.35 3.29 -22.23
N ASN A 812 14.64 3.70 -23.27
CA ASN A 812 14.10 2.79 -24.27
C ASN A 812 13.92 3.54 -25.59
N LEU A 813 13.68 2.79 -26.65
CA LEU A 813 13.18 3.34 -27.90
C LEU A 813 11.74 3.83 -27.70
N GLY A 814 11.35 4.86 -28.46
CA GLY A 814 9.99 5.38 -28.51
C GLY A 814 9.00 4.46 -29.23
N HIS A 815 9.48 3.33 -29.77
CA HIS A 815 8.71 2.20 -30.26
C HIS A 815 9.65 0.99 -30.50
N GLY A 816 9.13 -0.16 -30.88
CA GLY A 816 9.94 -1.35 -31.20
C GLY A 816 11.00 -1.15 -32.28
N ILE A 817 12.16 -1.79 -32.09
CA ILE A 817 13.29 -1.80 -33.03
C ILE A 817 12.88 -2.23 -34.44
N LEU A 818 13.56 -1.67 -35.44
CA LEU A 818 13.25 -1.87 -36.85
C LEU A 818 14.05 -3.07 -37.43
N PRO A 819 13.47 -3.86 -38.36
CA PRO A 819 14.10 -5.09 -38.84
C PRO A 819 15.49 -4.95 -39.47
N LEU A 820 15.78 -3.79 -40.06
CA LEU A 820 17.03 -3.52 -40.78
C LEU A 820 18.10 -2.89 -39.89
N THR A 821 17.81 -2.66 -38.61
CA THR A 821 18.74 -2.01 -37.70
C THR A 821 20.04 -2.81 -37.58
N PRO A 822 21.22 -2.20 -37.77
CA PRO A 822 22.49 -2.89 -37.58
C PRO A 822 22.70 -3.26 -36.10
N PRO A 823 23.00 -4.53 -35.75
CA PRO A 823 23.22 -4.96 -34.36
C PRO A 823 24.31 -4.16 -33.62
N GLU A 824 25.34 -3.71 -34.33
CA GLU A 824 26.42 -2.88 -33.81
C GLU A 824 25.96 -1.49 -33.35
N HIS A 825 24.95 -0.92 -34.01
CA HIS A 825 24.38 0.37 -33.62
C HIS A 825 23.55 0.28 -32.34
N VAL A 826 22.95 -0.89 -32.09
CA VAL A 826 22.31 -1.17 -30.79
C VAL A 826 23.36 -1.30 -29.69
N ALA A 827 24.51 -1.93 -29.97
CA ALA A 827 25.62 -2.00 -29.00
C ALA A 827 26.10 -0.60 -28.63
N GLU A 828 26.29 0.26 -29.63
CA GLU A 828 26.72 1.65 -29.44
C GLU A 828 25.74 2.44 -28.58
N MET A 829 24.44 2.28 -28.82
CA MET A 829 23.40 2.92 -28.01
C MET A 829 23.42 2.43 -26.56
N VAL A 830 23.46 1.11 -26.33
CA VAL A 830 23.44 0.53 -24.97
C VAL A 830 24.68 0.94 -24.19
N ASP A 831 25.87 0.86 -24.81
CA ASP A 831 27.13 1.28 -24.23
C ASP A 831 27.08 2.76 -23.80
N GLU A 832 26.62 3.65 -24.68
CA GLU A 832 26.53 5.06 -24.36
C GLU A 832 25.51 5.36 -23.26
N VAL A 833 24.36 4.68 -23.24
CA VAL A 833 23.36 4.85 -22.17
C VAL A 833 24.01 4.55 -20.83
N HIS A 834 24.70 3.42 -20.71
CA HIS A 834 25.36 3.01 -19.47
C HIS A 834 26.52 3.93 -19.10
N ALA A 835 27.42 4.22 -20.04
CA ALA A 835 28.62 5.01 -19.77
C ALA A 835 28.27 6.45 -19.40
N TYR A 836 27.39 7.11 -20.15
CA TYR A 836 27.06 8.51 -19.93
C TYR A 836 26.17 8.71 -18.71
N SER A 837 25.16 7.87 -18.51
CA SER A 837 24.25 8.04 -17.37
C SER A 837 24.93 7.80 -16.01
N ARG A 838 26.00 6.98 -15.94
CA ARG A 838 26.84 6.90 -14.73
C ARG A 838 27.50 8.23 -14.39
N SER A 839 27.91 9.00 -15.39
CA SER A 839 28.52 10.32 -15.17
C SER A 839 27.53 11.39 -14.69
N LEU A 840 26.23 11.18 -14.95
CA LEU A 840 25.16 12.07 -14.49
C LEU A 840 24.72 11.80 -13.05
N ARG A 841 25.18 10.71 -12.43
CA ARG A 841 24.73 10.25 -11.12
C ARG A 841 25.92 10.23 -10.17
N VAL A 842 26.11 11.36 -9.49
CA VAL A 842 27.20 11.61 -8.52
C VAL A 842 26.63 11.66 -7.11
#